data_AF-A0A1B0ATB3-F1
#
_entry.id   AF-A0A1B0ATB3-F1
#
_cell.length_a   1.000
_cell.length_b   1.000
_cell.length_c   1.000
_cell.angle_alpha   90.00
_cell.angle_beta   90.00
_cell.angle_gamma   90.00
#
_symmetry.space_group_name_H-M   'P 1'
#
loop_
_entity.id
_entity.type
_entity.pdbx_description
1 polymer ?
#
loop_
_entity_poly.entity_id
_entity_poly.type
_entity_poly.pdbx_seq_one_letter_code
_entity_poly.pdbx_strand_id
1 'polypeptide(L)'
;MSIFGAEFEKIWPAAGSSLNFSDYGKTLLKKCLDVKKPETINVDIHEFKRKSSNFPLEFGTNTCRVISQPKDRYPYIERQIASAYPIIHERVLKLYLDFLEHKSNYGNDIEKEIYAQLNVTEFVQRLLTERCASFFGKNDKYLLMSRVRGCSGFMQVGTKDEKPPLILRNVLSYDEIKLSAFLSVSSYTEFINDGKRENCGVIEQNKERIEREGLVIGIIGARLNRRNVMEFQDIIISETQNTSENGYGLREEMTATNKAQDYRRVWTEFYEQSDFLYQQVSKDNQRFGKCKNWNDIFDNLIMKKRLTISFDTLLMESEARAQEQNKLAYIHVVGIGLGVWKVAEQQEKIFLECFHQRIKYLLPKLNHIGVIHFSWFQLNEWVDLKNNIKIESETHPNEGIHIYISKRNPADKLKTLPEHNDMLLIVSYAWDGNALPGNEFWMKMLKSTCDSSTACSTLITELHNPFINENQVNGKNLHIASEKFGSISEQKLYRDLQLTDFVQRLLTKRCVTFMGPKDLYLLLTGDKGQGDEYLKIGTQNEIPPLVLNNVISYDEIKLSAFLTVTSHTDFINDGNRNNRGVIETDLSKIERSGVVVGLIGARFERFGVMEYQDVIIDPRQNVKANGYGAENEEKNSSRLVNYRHIWNGFYENSDYLYEQSTKDEKRFGETFSRSSTTESSIFDNVMMKKRYSLTFDTLLVESEARARQLSKQAYIHVVGIGLGVWKVADQQTKIFLETFTQRLKYLLPQLNHIGVVHFSWFHLSEWGDLRDNGTFLSETHPQGGIKTYLSKRNPNEKLTGNEAENMLLIVSYAWDGNALPGNEFWLASLDGSNDPSTACSTLVSELHNPHINDAFVSGRNMHVATLDNGVLHISDYVEKIKDKLWKACNHF
;
A
#
# COMPACT_ATOMS: atom_id res chain seq x y z
N MET A 1 -7.79 -22.44 19.61
CA MET A 1 -6.81 -22.08 20.66
C MET A 1 -5.62 -23.01 20.52
N SER A 2 -4.47 -22.43 20.22
CA SER A 2 -3.18 -23.05 20.04
C SER A 2 -2.81 -23.85 21.28
N ILE A 3 -2.19 -25.00 21.06
CA ILE A 3 -1.61 -25.79 22.15
C ILE A 3 -0.43 -25.07 22.82
N PHE A 4 0.12 -24.04 22.17
CA PHE A 4 1.22 -23.22 22.69
C PHE A 4 0.74 -22.02 23.52
N GLY A 5 -0.57 -21.93 23.80
CA GLY A 5 -1.16 -20.92 24.69
C GLY A 5 -1.65 -19.67 23.97
N ALA A 6 -2.36 -18.81 24.71
CA ALA A 6 -3.04 -17.63 24.17
C ALA A 6 -2.08 -16.58 23.59
N GLU A 7 -0.88 -16.44 24.17
CA GLU A 7 0.15 -15.53 23.63
C GLU A 7 0.64 -15.98 22.25
N PHE A 8 0.70 -17.29 22.01
CA PHE A 8 1.10 -17.84 20.73
C PHE A 8 0.03 -17.66 19.64
N GLU A 9 -1.25 -17.51 20.00
CA GLU A 9 -2.32 -17.22 19.01
C GLU A 9 -2.27 -15.79 18.48
N LYS A 10 -1.72 -14.84 19.26
CA LYS A 10 -1.63 -13.45 18.84
C LYS A 10 -0.75 -13.35 17.58
N ILE A 11 -1.32 -12.79 16.52
CA ILE A 11 -0.59 -12.55 15.28
C ILE A 11 0.46 -11.46 15.52
N TRP A 12 1.69 -11.74 15.11
CA TRP A 12 2.81 -10.83 15.20
C TRP A 12 3.65 -10.97 13.92
N PRO A 13 4.13 -9.88 13.30
CA PRO A 13 3.77 -8.49 13.58
C PRO A 13 2.27 -8.20 13.38
N ALA A 14 1.74 -7.24 14.15
CA ALA A 14 0.36 -6.76 14.01
C ALA A 14 0.24 -5.67 12.94
N ALA A 15 -0.94 -5.55 12.33
CA ALA A 15 -1.24 -4.58 11.29
C ALA A 15 -1.07 -3.14 11.81
N GLY A 16 -0.41 -2.29 11.00
CA GLY A 16 -0.21 -0.88 11.33
C GLY A 16 0.78 -0.62 12.48
N SER A 17 1.53 -1.64 12.92
CA SER A 17 2.57 -1.45 13.94
C SER A 17 3.65 -0.49 13.42
N SER A 18 3.76 0.69 14.02
CA SER A 18 4.76 1.69 13.64
C SER A 18 6.15 1.29 14.13
N LEU A 19 7.15 1.44 13.26
CA LEU A 19 8.55 1.29 13.64
C LEU A 19 9.05 2.63 14.19
N ASN A 20 9.36 2.66 15.48
CA ASN A 20 9.97 3.82 16.12
C ASN A 20 11.50 3.74 15.97
N PHE A 21 12.10 4.75 15.35
CA PHE A 21 13.56 4.83 15.19
C PHE A 21 14.16 5.82 16.19
N SER A 22 15.31 5.48 16.78
CA SER A 22 16.12 6.42 17.56
C SER A 22 16.67 7.55 16.66
N ASP A 23 17.14 8.64 17.26
CA ASP A 23 17.74 9.73 16.48
C ASP A 23 19.04 9.29 15.77
N TYR A 24 19.77 8.35 16.36
CA TYR A 24 20.88 7.66 15.71
C TYR A 24 20.40 6.90 14.47
N GLY A 25 19.36 6.08 14.62
CA GLY A 25 18.76 5.33 13.51
C GLY A 25 18.25 6.22 12.38
N LYS A 26 17.53 7.30 12.70
CA LYS A 26 17.06 8.30 11.73
C LYS A 26 18.21 8.94 10.97
N THR A 27 19.31 9.24 11.66
CA THR A 27 20.52 9.83 11.05
C THR A 27 21.13 8.89 10.01
N LEU A 28 21.24 7.59 10.33
CA LEU A 28 21.74 6.60 9.37
C LEU A 28 20.77 6.39 8.20
N LEU A 29 19.47 6.35 8.44
CA LEU A 29 18.46 6.25 7.37
C LEU A 29 18.49 7.45 6.42
N LYS A 30 18.72 8.66 6.94
CA LYS A 30 18.85 9.86 6.10
C LYS A 30 19.99 9.75 5.10
N LYS A 31 21.11 9.12 5.49
CA LYS A 31 22.25 8.86 4.58
C LYS A 31 21.88 7.89 3.46
N CYS A 32 20.85 7.05 3.62
CA CYS A 32 20.39 6.13 2.58
C CYS A 32 19.67 6.84 1.41
N LEU A 33 19.26 8.10 1.55
CA LEU A 33 18.63 8.87 0.47
C LEU A 33 19.57 9.04 -0.75
N ASP A 34 20.87 9.04 -0.51
CA ASP A 34 21.90 9.23 -1.54
C ASP A 34 22.42 7.90 -2.13
N VAL A 35 21.86 6.75 -1.71
CA VAL A 35 22.29 5.43 -2.19
C VAL A 35 21.83 5.25 -3.64
N LYS A 36 22.79 5.18 -4.55
CA LYS A 36 22.54 4.84 -5.96
C LYS A 36 22.28 3.35 -6.10
N LYS A 37 21.10 3.00 -6.62
CA LYS A 37 20.78 1.63 -7.01
C LYS A 37 21.71 1.19 -8.16
N PRO A 38 22.17 -0.07 -8.19
CA PRO A 38 22.92 -0.59 -9.34
C PRO A 38 22.10 -0.51 -10.63
N GLU A 39 22.77 -0.22 -11.74
CA GLU A 39 22.14 -0.32 -13.06
C GLU A 39 21.93 -1.81 -13.42
N THR A 40 20.72 -2.15 -13.86
CA THR A 40 20.31 -3.53 -14.16
C THR A 40 20.32 -3.87 -15.66
N ILE A 41 20.62 -2.90 -16.53
CA ILE A 41 20.30 -2.99 -17.97
C ILE A 41 21.45 -3.55 -18.82
N ASN A 42 22.68 -3.67 -18.32
CA ASN A 42 23.85 -4.12 -19.12
C ASN A 42 24.79 -5.05 -18.34
N VAL A 43 24.39 -6.30 -18.10
CA VAL A 43 25.29 -7.30 -17.49
C VAL A 43 26.33 -7.76 -18.51
N ASP A 44 27.61 -7.56 -18.19
CA ASP A 44 28.72 -8.15 -18.95
C ASP A 44 28.98 -9.59 -18.47
N ILE A 45 28.43 -10.57 -19.20
CA ILE A 45 28.60 -11.99 -18.90
C ILE A 45 30.05 -12.47 -19.03
N HIS A 46 30.87 -11.82 -19.87
CA HIS A 46 32.28 -12.19 -20.02
C HIS A 46 33.08 -11.79 -18.79
N GLU A 47 32.85 -10.58 -18.30
CA GLU A 47 33.45 -10.10 -17.05
C GLU A 47 32.98 -10.93 -15.85
N PHE A 48 31.69 -11.28 -15.79
CA PHE A 48 31.15 -12.18 -14.77
C PHE A 48 31.87 -13.54 -14.75
N LYS A 49 32.04 -14.16 -15.93
CA LYS A 49 32.76 -15.43 -16.07
C LYS A 49 34.24 -15.31 -15.71
N ARG A 50 34.87 -14.16 -16.00
CA ARG A 50 36.26 -13.87 -15.61
C ARG A 50 36.39 -13.80 -14.09
N LYS A 51 35.50 -13.09 -13.40
CA LYS A 51 35.45 -13.02 -11.92
C LYS A 51 35.24 -14.40 -11.31
N SER A 52 34.28 -15.16 -11.81
CA SER A 52 34.05 -16.56 -11.40
C SER A 52 35.29 -17.43 -11.55
N SER A 53 36.00 -17.34 -12.68
CA SER A 53 37.20 -18.15 -12.94
C SER A 53 38.39 -17.76 -12.06
N ASN A 54 38.43 -16.51 -11.60
CA ASN A 54 39.46 -15.99 -10.69
C ASN A 54 39.06 -16.11 -9.20
N PHE A 55 37.88 -16.66 -8.90
CA PHE A 55 37.42 -16.84 -7.52
C PHE A 55 38.41 -17.72 -6.75
N PRO A 56 38.83 -17.34 -5.52
CA PRO A 56 39.97 -17.96 -4.86
C PRO A 56 39.73 -19.39 -4.37
N LEU A 57 38.49 -19.89 -4.38
CA LEU A 57 38.16 -21.25 -3.95
C LEU A 57 37.68 -22.09 -5.13
N GLU A 58 38.04 -23.37 -5.12
CA GLU A 58 37.64 -24.31 -6.17
C GLU A 58 36.18 -24.73 -5.98
N PHE A 59 35.33 -24.46 -6.97
CA PHE A 59 33.93 -24.87 -6.99
C PHE A 59 33.77 -26.38 -6.80
N GLY A 60 32.79 -26.79 -5.97
CA GLY A 60 32.47 -28.19 -5.70
C GLY A 60 32.34 -29.06 -6.96
N THR A 61 31.73 -28.49 -8.00
CA THR A 61 31.68 -29.02 -9.38
C THR A 61 31.58 -27.84 -10.35
N ASN A 62 31.99 -28.03 -11.61
CA ASN A 62 31.88 -27.00 -12.65
C ASN A 62 30.53 -26.99 -13.37
N THR A 63 29.70 -28.02 -13.22
CA THR A 63 28.43 -28.16 -13.97
C THR A 63 27.39 -27.09 -13.62
N CYS A 64 27.45 -26.53 -12.41
CA CYS A 64 26.58 -25.47 -11.91
C CYS A 64 27.15 -24.05 -12.11
N ARG A 65 28.08 -23.89 -13.05
CA ARG A 65 28.66 -22.58 -13.40
C ARG A 65 28.10 -22.05 -14.71
N VAL A 66 28.01 -20.72 -14.84
CA VAL A 66 27.61 -19.98 -16.05
C VAL A 66 28.47 -20.37 -17.24
N ILE A 67 29.79 -20.52 -17.04
CA ILE A 67 30.72 -20.93 -18.12
C ILE A 67 30.39 -22.31 -18.71
N SER A 68 29.74 -23.18 -17.93
CA SER A 68 29.36 -24.54 -18.33
C SER A 68 27.95 -24.62 -18.92
N GLN A 69 27.18 -23.52 -18.91
CA GLN A 69 25.85 -23.51 -19.50
C GLN A 69 25.90 -23.31 -21.02
N PRO A 70 24.90 -23.82 -21.77
CA PRO A 70 24.77 -23.59 -23.20
C PRO A 70 24.73 -22.11 -23.56
N LYS A 71 25.40 -21.72 -24.66
CA LYS A 71 25.52 -20.30 -25.08
C LYS A 71 24.18 -19.65 -25.40
N ASP A 72 23.21 -20.41 -25.90
CA ASP A 72 21.83 -19.95 -26.17
C ASP A 72 21.08 -19.56 -24.89
N ARG A 73 21.52 -20.03 -23.72
CA ARG A 73 20.95 -19.62 -22.42
C ARG A 73 21.53 -18.32 -21.88
N TYR A 74 22.64 -17.81 -22.43
CA TYR A 74 23.33 -16.63 -21.89
C TYR A 74 22.44 -15.40 -21.77
N PRO A 75 21.55 -15.06 -22.73
CA PRO A 75 20.64 -13.92 -22.57
C PRO A 75 19.65 -14.06 -21.40
N TYR A 76 19.27 -15.29 -21.05
CA TYR A 76 18.43 -15.56 -19.88
C TYR A 76 19.25 -15.42 -18.60
N ILE A 77 20.48 -15.96 -18.61
CA ILE A 77 21.41 -15.91 -17.48
C ILE A 77 21.83 -14.47 -17.18
N GLU A 78 22.00 -13.60 -18.17
CA GLU A 78 22.28 -12.17 -17.96
C GLU A 78 21.15 -11.50 -17.16
N ARG A 79 19.89 -11.80 -17.49
CA ARG A 79 18.74 -11.33 -16.70
C ARG A 79 18.72 -11.93 -15.29
N GLN A 80 19.10 -13.21 -15.15
CA GLN A 80 19.21 -13.88 -13.85
C GLN A 80 20.29 -13.23 -12.97
N ILE A 81 21.47 -12.94 -13.52
CA ILE A 81 22.54 -12.21 -12.84
C ILE A 81 22.04 -10.83 -12.38
N ALA A 82 21.39 -10.08 -13.27
CA ALA A 82 20.82 -8.77 -12.99
C ALA A 82 19.71 -8.79 -11.92
N SER A 83 19.00 -9.92 -11.80
CA SER A 83 17.88 -10.06 -10.87
C SER A 83 18.30 -10.27 -9.42
N ALA A 84 19.57 -10.54 -9.14
CA ALA A 84 20.04 -10.92 -7.81
C ALA A 84 20.09 -9.72 -6.85
N TYR A 85 19.61 -9.89 -5.62
CA TYR A 85 19.82 -8.88 -4.57
C TYR A 85 19.70 -9.45 -3.15
N PRO A 86 20.37 -8.83 -2.16
CA PRO A 86 20.10 -9.07 -0.75
C PRO A 86 18.76 -8.46 -0.33
N ILE A 87 18.03 -9.15 0.54
CA ILE A 87 16.74 -8.71 1.08
C ILE A 87 16.62 -9.01 2.57
N ILE A 88 16.04 -8.06 3.31
CA ILE A 88 15.67 -8.19 4.72
C ILE A 88 14.23 -7.72 4.96
N HIS A 89 13.62 -8.15 6.06
CA HIS A 89 12.36 -7.61 6.54
C HIS A 89 12.52 -6.19 7.13
N GLU A 90 11.52 -5.32 7.03
CA GLU A 90 11.59 -3.94 7.54
C GLU A 90 11.92 -3.85 9.05
N ARG A 91 11.43 -4.80 9.85
CA ARG A 91 11.78 -4.92 11.28
C ARG A 91 13.26 -5.25 11.52
N VAL A 92 13.89 -5.97 10.60
CA VAL A 92 15.32 -6.30 10.67
C VAL A 92 16.15 -5.06 10.35
N LEU A 93 15.65 -4.14 9.51
CA LEU A 93 16.29 -2.85 9.31
C LEU A 93 16.36 -2.05 10.61
N LYS A 94 15.26 -1.99 11.39
CA LYS A 94 15.28 -1.39 12.73
C LYS A 94 16.32 -2.09 13.63
N LEU A 95 16.29 -3.42 13.69
CA LEU A 95 17.26 -4.20 14.48
C LEU A 95 18.71 -3.89 14.11
N TYR A 96 19.03 -3.72 12.82
CA TYR A 96 20.39 -3.37 12.38
C TYR A 96 20.78 -1.97 12.86
N LEU A 97 19.87 -1.01 12.80
CA LEU A 97 20.11 0.34 13.31
C LEU A 97 20.34 0.35 14.82
N ASP A 98 19.48 -0.34 15.59
CA ASP A 98 19.60 -0.44 17.04
C ASP A 98 20.89 -1.17 17.46
N PHE A 99 21.28 -2.20 16.71
CA PHE A 99 22.54 -2.91 16.95
C PHE A 99 23.76 -2.02 16.68
N LEU A 100 23.74 -1.25 15.59
CA LEU A 100 24.82 -0.30 15.29
C LEU A 100 24.91 0.80 16.37
N GLU A 101 23.78 1.28 16.87
CA GLU A 101 23.73 2.21 18.02
C GLU A 101 24.34 1.58 19.27
N HIS A 102 23.93 0.35 19.60
CA HIS A 102 24.49 -0.42 20.72
C HIS A 102 26.01 -0.57 20.60
N LYS A 103 26.51 -0.99 19.43
CA LYS A 103 27.95 -1.17 19.22
C LYS A 103 28.72 0.16 19.22
N SER A 104 28.11 1.25 18.76
CA SER A 104 28.70 2.59 18.87
C SER A 104 28.88 3.01 20.34
N ASN A 105 27.85 2.78 21.16
CA ASN A 105 27.85 3.20 22.56
C ASN A 105 28.70 2.30 23.47
N TYR A 106 28.60 0.99 23.30
CA TYR A 106 29.15 -0.02 24.22
C TYR A 106 30.23 -0.93 23.61
N GLY A 107 30.61 -0.71 22.35
CA GLY A 107 31.70 -1.46 21.71
C GLY A 107 33.03 -1.29 22.44
N ASN A 108 33.83 -2.35 22.48
CA ASN A 108 35.25 -2.27 22.84
C ASN A 108 36.08 -1.64 21.70
N ASP A 109 37.37 -1.41 21.92
CA ASP A 109 38.22 -0.71 20.93
C ASP A 109 38.28 -1.43 19.57
N ILE A 110 38.31 -2.76 19.56
CA ILE A 110 38.29 -3.60 18.33
C ILE A 110 36.95 -3.44 17.61
N GLU A 111 35.84 -3.50 18.35
CA GLU A 111 34.50 -3.33 17.80
C GLU A 111 34.32 -1.92 17.23
N LYS A 112 34.77 -0.88 17.95
CA LYS A 112 34.62 0.53 17.56
C LYS A 112 35.42 0.88 16.31
N GLU A 113 36.59 0.28 16.11
CA GLU A 113 37.38 0.46 14.88
C GLU A 113 36.56 0.10 13.62
N ILE A 114 35.67 -0.89 13.74
CA ILE A 114 34.79 -1.33 12.65
C ILE A 114 33.47 -0.54 12.66
N TYR A 115 32.69 -0.61 13.74
CA TYR A 115 31.29 -0.14 13.73
C TYR A 115 31.14 1.38 13.63
N ALA A 116 32.10 2.18 14.14
CA ALA A 116 31.99 3.64 14.12
C ALA A 116 31.94 4.21 12.69
N GLN A 117 32.40 3.44 11.70
CA GLN A 117 32.48 3.86 10.31
C GLN A 117 31.31 3.35 9.46
N LEU A 118 30.55 2.36 9.94
CA LEU A 118 29.54 1.67 9.14
C LEU A 118 28.20 2.42 9.11
N ASN A 119 27.73 2.72 7.90
CA ASN A 119 26.30 2.92 7.64
C ASN A 119 25.58 1.57 7.39
N VAL A 120 24.26 1.61 7.16
CA VAL A 120 23.44 0.41 6.93
C VAL A 120 23.93 -0.41 5.74
N THR A 121 24.22 0.23 4.60
CA THR A 121 24.66 -0.46 3.39
C THR A 121 26.05 -1.08 3.56
N GLU A 122 26.96 -0.42 4.29
CA GLU A 122 28.29 -0.96 4.60
C GLU A 122 28.21 -2.11 5.61
N PHE A 123 27.29 -2.02 6.57
CA PHE A 123 27.03 -3.10 7.50
C PHE A 123 26.49 -4.34 6.78
N VAL A 124 25.52 -4.19 5.87
CA VAL A 124 25.06 -5.30 5.03
C VAL A 124 26.17 -5.85 4.14
N GLN A 125 27.01 -4.98 3.56
CA GLN A 125 28.16 -5.42 2.77
C GLN A 125 29.09 -6.32 3.59
N ARG A 126 29.35 -5.94 4.85
CA ARG A 126 30.14 -6.74 5.79
C ARG A 126 29.46 -8.07 6.10
N LEU A 127 28.16 -8.09 6.39
CA LEU A 127 27.41 -9.33 6.64
C LEU A 127 27.40 -10.29 5.43
N LEU A 128 27.57 -9.78 4.21
CA LEU A 128 27.70 -10.60 2.99
C LEU A 128 29.13 -11.11 2.78
N THR A 129 30.14 -10.26 2.98
CA THR A 129 31.52 -10.55 2.54
C THR A 129 32.41 -11.16 3.61
N GLU A 130 32.18 -10.90 4.89
CA GLU A 130 33.02 -11.45 5.98
C GLU A 130 32.55 -12.82 6.47
N ARG A 131 31.69 -13.49 5.69
CA ARG A 131 31.26 -14.87 5.93
C ARG A 131 32.40 -15.85 5.64
N CYS A 132 32.37 -17.01 6.30
CA CYS A 132 33.17 -18.13 5.84
C CYS A 132 32.66 -18.61 4.47
N ALA A 133 33.51 -19.28 3.69
CA ALA A 133 33.02 -20.01 2.52
C ALA A 133 32.15 -21.20 2.92
N SER A 134 32.52 -21.89 4.00
CA SER A 134 31.70 -22.94 4.62
C SER A 134 31.78 -22.83 6.13
N PHE A 135 30.64 -23.05 6.80
CA PHE A 135 30.50 -22.96 8.25
C PHE A 135 29.39 -23.92 8.72
N PHE A 136 29.74 -24.98 9.46
CA PHE A 136 28.76 -26.00 9.87
C PHE A 136 29.23 -26.86 11.05
N GLY A 137 28.31 -27.69 11.56
CA GLY A 137 28.58 -28.66 12.63
C GLY A 137 28.63 -28.06 14.05
N LYS A 138 28.57 -28.92 15.07
CA LYS A 138 28.44 -28.52 16.48
C LYS A 138 29.62 -27.71 17.05
N ASN A 139 30.79 -27.85 16.44
CA ASN A 139 32.02 -27.19 16.85
C ASN A 139 32.47 -26.14 15.83
N ASP A 140 31.59 -25.71 14.93
CA ASP A 140 31.87 -24.66 13.96
C ASP A 140 33.07 -25.00 13.07
N LYS A 141 32.96 -26.09 12.31
CA LYS A 141 33.93 -26.40 11.24
C LYS A 141 33.80 -25.31 10.18
N TYR A 142 34.93 -24.76 9.74
CA TYR A 142 34.94 -23.65 8.80
C TYR A 142 35.98 -23.80 7.69
N LEU A 143 35.70 -23.14 6.56
CA LEU A 143 36.64 -22.82 5.48
C LEU A 143 36.58 -21.31 5.24
N LEU A 144 37.68 -20.61 5.42
CA LEU A 144 37.78 -19.18 5.14
C LEU A 144 38.09 -18.92 3.65
N MET A 145 37.81 -17.70 3.20
CA MET A 145 38.20 -17.23 1.86
C MET A 145 39.71 -17.30 1.61
N SER A 146 40.51 -17.20 2.67
CA SER A 146 41.97 -17.40 2.66
C SER A 146 42.41 -18.88 2.50
N ARG A 147 41.45 -19.80 2.30
CA ARG A 147 41.65 -21.26 2.23
C ARG A 147 41.98 -21.95 3.55
N VAL A 148 42.07 -21.20 4.65
CA VAL A 148 42.32 -21.78 5.97
C VAL A 148 41.09 -22.59 6.42
N ARG A 149 41.33 -23.82 6.86
CA ARG A 149 40.33 -24.70 7.45
C ARG A 149 40.57 -24.82 8.94
N GLY A 150 39.48 -24.91 9.69
CA GLY A 150 39.57 -25.11 11.12
C GLY A 150 38.26 -25.54 11.74
N CYS A 151 38.25 -25.54 13.06
CA CYS A 151 37.12 -25.92 13.88
C CYS A 151 37.21 -25.13 15.19
N SER A 152 36.10 -24.53 15.64
CA SER A 152 36.02 -23.72 16.85
C SER A 152 36.85 -22.42 16.79
N GLY A 153 36.91 -21.66 17.89
CA GLY A 153 37.67 -20.40 17.98
C GLY A 153 36.85 -19.12 17.73
N PHE A 154 35.61 -19.23 17.24
CA PHE A 154 34.74 -18.07 17.00
C PHE A 154 34.29 -17.34 18.27
N MET A 155 34.37 -17.98 19.45
CA MET A 155 33.99 -17.34 20.73
C MET A 155 34.88 -16.14 21.08
N GLN A 156 36.11 -16.12 20.58
CA GLN A 156 37.06 -15.05 20.86
C GLN A 156 36.95 -13.87 19.87
N VAL A 157 36.29 -14.03 18.72
CA VAL A 157 36.21 -13.01 17.66
C VAL A 157 35.52 -11.75 18.18
N GLY A 158 36.16 -10.59 18.02
CA GLY A 158 35.67 -9.31 18.54
C GLY A 158 35.96 -9.07 20.02
N THR A 159 36.70 -9.97 20.66
CA THR A 159 37.21 -9.78 22.03
C THR A 159 38.71 -9.48 21.99
N LYS A 160 39.27 -8.99 23.10
CA LYS A 160 40.73 -8.80 23.27
C LYS A 160 41.55 -10.09 23.08
N ASP A 161 40.90 -11.25 23.16
CA ASP A 161 41.53 -12.57 23.06
C ASP A 161 41.43 -13.15 21.64
N GLU A 162 40.94 -12.37 20.67
CA GLU A 162 40.89 -12.80 19.26
C GLU A 162 42.28 -13.09 18.69
N LYS A 163 42.38 -14.07 17.80
CA LYS A 163 43.66 -14.53 17.25
C LYS A 163 43.54 -14.83 15.76
N PRO A 164 44.50 -14.40 14.92
CA PRO A 164 44.53 -14.76 13.52
C PRO A 164 44.45 -16.30 13.32
N PRO A 165 43.71 -16.78 12.31
CA PRO A 165 43.00 -16.00 11.28
C PRO A 165 41.61 -15.50 11.70
N LEU A 166 41.12 -15.88 12.90
CA LEU A 166 39.79 -15.55 13.41
C LEU A 166 39.82 -14.26 14.23
N ILE A 167 39.84 -13.14 13.51
CA ILE A 167 39.75 -11.79 14.07
C ILE A 167 38.56 -11.06 13.44
N LEU A 168 37.90 -10.18 14.19
CA LEU A 168 36.65 -9.51 13.78
C LEU A 168 36.79 -8.81 12.44
N ARG A 169 37.97 -8.27 12.14
CA ARG A 169 38.25 -7.63 10.85
C ARG A 169 38.03 -8.55 9.63
N ASN A 170 38.26 -9.85 9.78
CA ASN A 170 38.31 -10.81 8.67
C ASN A 170 37.17 -11.83 8.66
N VAL A 171 36.37 -11.90 9.74
CA VAL A 171 35.26 -12.84 9.89
C VAL A 171 34.14 -12.24 10.73
N LEU A 172 32.92 -12.76 10.58
CA LEU A 172 31.79 -12.41 11.44
C LEU A 172 31.97 -12.93 12.88
N SER A 173 31.63 -12.10 13.86
CA SER A 173 31.40 -12.53 15.27
C SER A 173 30.06 -13.25 15.42
N TYR A 174 29.83 -13.96 16.54
CA TYR A 174 28.52 -14.61 16.76
C TYR A 174 27.33 -13.64 16.82
N ASP A 175 27.54 -12.40 17.26
CA ASP A 175 26.52 -11.35 17.21
C ASP A 175 26.15 -11.02 15.76
N GLU A 176 27.15 -10.91 14.89
CA GLU A 176 26.94 -10.63 13.46
C GLU A 176 26.35 -11.83 12.72
N ILE A 177 26.75 -13.06 13.07
CA ILE A 177 26.17 -14.28 12.50
C ILE A 177 24.66 -14.35 12.80
N LYS A 178 24.27 -13.97 14.02
CA LYS A 178 22.85 -13.89 14.44
C LYS A 178 22.06 -12.89 13.60
N LEU A 179 22.63 -11.72 13.31
CA LEU A 179 21.99 -10.69 12.46
C LEU A 179 21.95 -11.11 10.99
N SER A 180 23.02 -11.74 10.51
CA SER A 180 23.15 -12.30 9.17
C SER A 180 22.14 -13.42 8.90
N ALA A 181 21.63 -14.09 9.94
CA ALA A 181 20.57 -15.09 9.83
C ALA A 181 19.20 -14.51 9.37
N PHE A 182 19.06 -13.19 9.30
CA PHE A 182 17.91 -12.52 8.69
C PHE A 182 18.17 -11.99 7.28
N LEU A 183 19.41 -12.09 6.79
CA LEU A 183 19.83 -11.58 5.49
C LEU A 183 19.73 -12.66 4.42
N SER A 184 18.70 -12.54 3.58
CA SER A 184 18.44 -13.47 2.47
C SER A 184 19.01 -12.91 1.17
N VAL A 185 19.25 -13.78 0.19
CA VAL A 185 19.57 -13.38 -1.20
C VAL A 185 18.61 -14.11 -2.13
N SER A 186 18.03 -13.37 -3.08
CA SER A 186 17.04 -13.84 -4.04
C SER A 186 17.49 -13.57 -5.47
N SER A 187 17.32 -14.52 -6.38
CA SER A 187 17.52 -14.31 -7.82
C SER A 187 16.75 -15.33 -8.66
N TYR A 188 16.46 -15.00 -9.91
CA TYR A 188 16.15 -16.02 -10.91
C TYR A 188 17.41 -16.84 -11.21
N THR A 189 17.26 -18.12 -11.56
CA THR A 189 18.38 -19.00 -11.92
C THR A 189 17.93 -20.10 -12.87
N GLU A 190 18.89 -20.70 -13.59
CA GLU A 190 18.72 -22.01 -14.23
C GLU A 190 18.59 -23.11 -13.18
N PHE A 191 17.70 -24.07 -13.45
CA PHE A 191 17.69 -25.39 -12.81
C PHE A 191 18.36 -26.39 -13.75
N ILE A 192 19.46 -27.01 -13.31
CA ILE A 192 20.21 -27.94 -14.16
C ILE A 192 19.77 -29.41 -13.98
N ASN A 193 19.12 -29.71 -12.85
CA ASN A 193 18.52 -31.00 -12.49
C ASN A 193 17.34 -30.80 -11.52
N ASP A 194 16.74 -31.89 -11.03
CA ASP A 194 15.54 -31.90 -10.18
C ASP A 194 15.77 -31.31 -8.77
N GLY A 195 17.03 -31.12 -8.36
CA GLY A 195 17.39 -30.61 -7.03
C GLY A 195 17.30 -31.66 -5.92
N LYS A 196 17.19 -32.95 -6.24
CA LYS A 196 17.22 -34.01 -5.21
C LYS A 196 18.52 -33.92 -4.40
N ARG A 197 18.49 -34.34 -3.13
CA ARG A 197 19.63 -34.18 -2.20
C ARG A 197 20.95 -34.79 -2.72
N GLU A 198 20.86 -35.86 -3.49
CA GLU A 198 22.01 -36.60 -4.03
C GLU A 198 22.37 -36.20 -5.47
N ASN A 199 21.89 -35.05 -5.97
CA ASN A 199 22.05 -34.67 -7.37
C ASN A 199 23.52 -34.51 -7.80
N CYS A 200 24.42 -34.13 -6.88
CA CYS A 200 25.86 -34.02 -7.09
C CYS A 200 26.29 -33.23 -8.35
N GLY A 201 25.44 -32.32 -8.85
CA GLY A 201 25.72 -31.53 -10.04
C GLY A 201 25.51 -32.27 -11.36
N VAL A 202 24.90 -33.45 -11.34
CA VAL A 202 24.59 -34.22 -12.56
C VAL A 202 23.50 -33.48 -13.34
N ILE A 203 23.73 -33.21 -14.62
CA ILE A 203 22.80 -32.48 -15.49
C ILE A 203 21.67 -33.41 -15.93
N GLU A 204 20.42 -33.02 -15.72
CA GLU A 204 19.26 -33.74 -16.25
C GLU A 204 19.22 -33.59 -17.78
N GLN A 205 19.23 -34.72 -18.48
CA GLN A 205 19.22 -34.76 -19.95
C GLN A 205 17.80 -34.58 -20.48
N ASN A 206 16.80 -35.16 -19.81
CA ASN A 206 15.40 -34.97 -20.18
C ASN A 206 14.82 -33.73 -19.48
N LYS A 207 14.87 -32.62 -20.19
CA LYS A 207 14.47 -31.29 -19.70
C LYS A 207 12.96 -31.12 -19.53
N GLU A 208 12.16 -32.11 -19.90
CA GLU A 208 10.73 -32.14 -19.58
C GLU A 208 10.43 -32.58 -18.15
N ARG A 209 11.42 -33.16 -17.45
CA ARG A 209 11.29 -33.63 -16.06
C ARG A 209 11.48 -32.52 -15.02
N ILE A 210 12.05 -31.39 -15.43
CA ILE A 210 12.37 -30.28 -14.54
C ILE A 210 11.82 -28.98 -15.08
N GLU A 211 11.55 -28.03 -14.19
CA GLU A 211 11.52 -26.63 -14.62
C GLU A 211 12.91 -26.21 -15.10
N ARG A 212 12.96 -25.37 -16.13
CA ARG A 212 14.24 -24.91 -16.71
C ARG A 212 14.81 -23.72 -15.94
N GLU A 213 13.92 -22.88 -15.44
CA GLU A 213 14.22 -21.63 -14.76
C GLU A 213 13.17 -21.38 -13.68
N GLY A 214 13.54 -20.58 -12.68
CA GLY A 214 12.66 -20.13 -11.62
C GLY A 214 13.41 -19.23 -10.67
N LEU A 215 12.77 -18.88 -9.55
CA LEU A 215 13.37 -18.07 -8.51
C LEU A 215 13.97 -18.98 -7.42
N VAL A 216 15.13 -18.61 -6.89
CA VAL A 216 15.70 -19.23 -5.69
C VAL A 216 15.96 -18.16 -4.64
N ILE A 217 15.55 -18.45 -3.40
CA ILE A 217 15.80 -17.60 -2.25
C ILE A 217 16.43 -18.40 -1.11
N GLY A 218 17.55 -17.91 -0.59
CA GLY A 218 18.21 -18.49 0.58
C GLY A 218 17.59 -17.97 1.87
N ILE A 219 16.95 -18.85 2.63
CA ILE A 219 16.33 -18.53 3.92
C ILE A 219 17.10 -19.23 5.05
N ILE A 220 17.44 -18.49 6.10
CA ILE A 220 18.29 -18.99 7.20
C ILE A 220 17.43 -19.24 8.44
N GLY A 221 17.51 -20.47 8.96
CA GLY A 221 16.83 -20.88 10.18
C GLY A 221 17.68 -20.67 11.44
N ALA A 222 17.05 -20.78 12.61
CA ALA A 222 17.73 -20.62 13.89
C ALA A 222 18.75 -21.75 14.14
N ARG A 223 19.96 -21.38 14.60
CA ARG A 223 21.03 -22.33 14.93
C ARG A 223 21.16 -22.50 16.44
N LEU A 224 20.55 -23.56 16.98
CA LEU A 224 20.39 -23.74 18.43
C LEU A 224 21.36 -24.75 19.08
N ASN A 225 22.22 -25.40 18.31
CA ASN A 225 23.17 -26.38 18.86
C ASN A 225 24.39 -25.76 19.56
N ARG A 226 24.70 -24.48 19.31
CA ARG A 226 25.81 -23.77 19.94
C ARG A 226 25.26 -22.99 21.12
N ARG A 227 25.61 -23.40 22.34
CA ARG A 227 25.09 -22.80 23.57
C ARG A 227 25.59 -21.36 23.73
N ASN A 228 24.75 -20.54 24.36
CA ASN A 228 25.07 -19.19 24.82
C ASN A 228 25.34 -18.13 23.75
N VAL A 229 25.11 -18.44 22.47
CA VAL A 229 25.38 -17.54 21.34
C VAL A 229 24.29 -17.63 20.28
N MET A 230 24.23 -16.65 19.37
CA MET A 230 23.25 -16.59 18.28
C MET A 230 21.80 -16.68 18.81
N GLU A 231 20.88 -17.37 18.12
CA GLU A 231 19.49 -17.47 18.54
C GLU A 231 19.28 -18.27 19.83
N PHE A 232 20.28 -19.04 20.30
CA PHE A 232 20.21 -19.70 21.61
C PHE A 232 19.96 -18.68 22.72
N GLN A 233 20.54 -17.47 22.59
CA GLN A 233 20.41 -16.40 23.58
C GLN A 233 18.98 -15.88 23.77
N ASP A 234 18.11 -16.06 22.77
CA ASP A 234 16.74 -15.54 22.82
C ASP A 234 15.70 -16.64 22.97
N ILE A 235 15.95 -17.81 22.39
CA ILE A 235 14.97 -18.91 22.32
C ILE A 235 15.13 -19.90 23.47
N ILE A 236 16.37 -20.11 23.96
CA ILE A 236 16.66 -21.10 25.00
C ILE A 236 16.93 -20.39 26.32
N ILE A 237 16.14 -20.73 27.33
CA ILE A 237 16.31 -20.26 28.70
C ILE A 237 17.11 -21.31 29.47
N SER A 238 18.31 -20.95 29.92
CA SER A 238 19.19 -21.86 30.67
C SER A 238 19.76 -21.20 31.92
N GLU A 239 20.01 -22.01 32.95
CA GLU A 239 20.45 -21.54 34.28
C GLU A 239 21.70 -20.67 34.23
N THR A 240 22.69 -21.03 33.43
CA THR A 240 23.97 -20.31 33.34
C THR A 240 23.92 -19.05 32.46
N GLN A 241 22.93 -18.94 31.57
CA GLN A 241 22.81 -17.82 30.64
C GLN A 241 21.83 -16.77 31.16
N ASN A 242 20.64 -17.19 31.57
CA ASN A 242 19.52 -16.33 31.90
C ASN A 242 19.60 -15.84 33.35
N THR A 243 20.62 -15.01 33.61
CA THR A 243 20.88 -14.38 34.90
C THR A 243 20.91 -12.86 34.75
N SER A 244 20.69 -12.15 35.86
CA SER A 244 20.71 -10.68 35.89
C SER A 244 22.10 -10.13 35.52
N GLU A 245 23.18 -10.83 35.88
CA GLU A 245 24.56 -10.46 35.52
C GLU A 245 24.78 -10.47 34.01
N ASN A 246 24.12 -11.39 33.30
CA ASN A 246 24.16 -11.47 31.83
C ASN A 246 23.13 -10.54 31.16
N GLY A 247 22.45 -9.68 31.94
CA GLY A 247 21.54 -8.65 31.44
C GLY A 247 20.08 -9.08 31.26
N TYR A 248 19.73 -10.34 31.58
CA TYR A 248 18.37 -10.86 31.44
C TYR A 248 17.45 -10.40 32.59
N GLY A 249 16.14 -10.37 32.34
CA GLY A 249 15.11 -10.12 33.35
C GLY A 249 14.89 -8.63 33.67
N LEU A 250 15.34 -7.73 32.81
CA LEU A 250 15.11 -6.29 32.97
C LEU A 250 13.63 -5.97 32.69
N ARG A 251 12.99 -5.20 33.58
CA ARG A 251 11.57 -4.80 33.42
C ARG A 251 11.44 -3.71 32.36
N GLU A 252 10.34 -3.72 31.62
CA GLU A 252 10.06 -2.77 30.51
C GLU A 252 10.14 -1.29 30.92
N GLU A 253 9.80 -0.98 32.17
CA GLU A 253 9.84 0.39 32.72
C GLU A 253 11.28 0.88 33.03
N MET A 254 12.26 -0.01 33.03
CA MET A 254 13.63 0.30 33.43
C MET A 254 14.54 0.53 32.22
N THR A 255 15.32 1.60 32.26
CA THR A 255 16.34 1.86 31.24
C THR A 255 17.56 0.96 31.45
N ALA A 256 18.09 0.39 30.36
CA ALA A 256 19.34 -0.35 30.40
C ALA A 256 20.49 0.53 30.92
N THR A 257 21.25 0.03 31.89
CA THR A 257 22.32 0.79 32.57
C THR A 257 23.73 0.31 32.23
N ASN A 258 23.84 -0.83 31.55
CA ASN A 258 25.12 -1.43 31.18
C ASN A 258 25.04 -2.16 29.82
N LYS A 259 26.20 -2.55 29.29
CA LYS A 259 26.34 -3.22 27.99
C LYS A 259 25.47 -4.48 27.87
N ALA A 260 25.43 -5.33 28.89
CA ALA A 260 24.69 -6.59 28.81
C ALA A 260 23.18 -6.34 28.76
N GLN A 261 22.68 -5.45 29.61
CA GLN A 261 21.27 -5.03 29.61
C GLN A 261 20.87 -4.36 28.30
N ASP A 262 21.70 -3.47 27.75
CA ASP A 262 21.39 -2.79 26.50
C ASP A 262 21.40 -3.75 25.30
N TYR A 263 22.32 -4.72 25.29
CA TYR A 263 22.31 -5.77 24.28
C TYR A 263 21.04 -6.62 24.33
N ARG A 264 20.57 -7.00 25.53
CA ARG A 264 19.29 -7.70 25.70
C ARG A 264 18.10 -6.84 25.26
N ARG A 265 18.11 -5.54 25.58
CA ARG A 265 17.09 -4.57 25.15
C ARG A 265 16.90 -4.56 23.63
N VAL A 266 17.98 -4.56 22.85
CA VAL A 266 17.89 -4.62 21.37
C VAL A 266 17.04 -5.80 20.89
N TRP A 267 17.21 -6.97 21.51
CA TRP A 267 16.47 -8.19 21.14
C TRP A 267 15.06 -8.25 21.72
N THR A 268 14.85 -7.80 22.97
CA THR A 268 13.51 -7.76 23.57
C THR A 268 12.61 -6.75 22.86
N GLU A 269 13.15 -5.61 22.43
CA GLU A 269 12.43 -4.65 21.58
C GLU A 269 12.14 -5.22 20.19
N PHE A 270 13.11 -5.88 19.54
CA PHE A 270 12.91 -6.48 18.22
C PHE A 270 11.80 -7.54 18.23
N TYR A 271 11.79 -8.41 19.23
CA TYR A 271 10.75 -9.41 19.40
C TYR A 271 9.50 -8.87 20.08
N GLU A 272 9.49 -7.63 20.58
CA GLU A 272 8.41 -7.06 21.40
C GLU A 272 8.00 -8.01 22.53
N GLN A 273 8.99 -8.53 23.25
CA GLN A 273 8.83 -9.49 24.35
C GLN A 273 9.93 -9.30 25.39
N SER A 274 9.55 -9.25 26.65
CA SER A 274 10.48 -9.34 27.77
C SER A 274 11.22 -10.68 27.79
N ASP A 275 12.46 -10.68 28.26
CA ASP A 275 13.20 -11.90 28.57
C ASP A 275 13.07 -12.27 30.06
N PHE A 276 13.47 -13.49 30.40
CA PHE A 276 13.26 -14.07 31.73
C PHE A 276 14.55 -14.56 32.35
N LEU A 277 14.60 -14.47 33.68
CA LEU A 277 15.56 -15.23 34.49
C LEU A 277 15.14 -16.70 34.54
N TYR A 278 16.10 -17.61 34.58
CA TYR A 278 15.84 -19.05 34.58
C TYR A 278 14.87 -19.48 35.71
N GLN A 279 15.05 -18.92 36.91
CA GLN A 279 14.23 -19.25 38.09
C GLN A 279 12.78 -18.74 38.01
N GLN A 280 12.48 -17.81 37.10
CA GLN A 280 11.13 -17.25 36.93
C GLN A 280 10.24 -18.09 36.02
N VAL A 281 10.81 -19.10 35.34
CA VAL A 281 10.12 -19.85 34.29
C VAL A 281 9.96 -21.30 34.68
N SER A 282 8.75 -21.81 34.55
CA SER A 282 8.45 -23.24 34.67
C SER A 282 7.92 -23.79 33.34
N LYS A 283 8.17 -25.07 33.08
CA LYS A 283 7.76 -25.73 31.84
C LYS A 283 6.25 -26.00 31.89
N ASP A 284 5.48 -25.19 31.19
CA ASP A 284 4.02 -25.35 31.04
C ASP A 284 3.65 -26.19 29.81
N ASN A 285 4.62 -26.49 28.93
CA ASN A 285 4.43 -27.10 27.60
C ASN A 285 3.48 -26.31 26.68
N GLN A 286 3.18 -25.05 27.00
CA GLN A 286 2.49 -24.09 26.16
C GLN A 286 3.54 -23.14 25.57
N ARG A 287 3.87 -22.03 26.24
CA ARG A 287 4.97 -21.15 25.81
C ARG A 287 6.33 -21.78 26.11
N PHE A 288 6.47 -22.41 27.26
CA PHE A 288 7.75 -22.91 27.77
C PHE A 288 7.82 -24.43 27.67
N GLY A 289 8.43 -24.90 26.59
CA GLY A 289 8.56 -26.31 26.23
C GLY A 289 9.85 -26.99 26.68
N LYS A 290 9.94 -28.29 26.41
CA LYS A 290 11.13 -29.11 26.67
C LYS A 290 12.17 -28.96 25.55
N CYS A 291 13.43 -29.09 25.93
CA CYS A 291 14.60 -29.23 25.04
C CYS A 291 15.16 -30.66 25.10
N LYS A 292 16.04 -31.01 24.14
CA LYS A 292 16.88 -32.22 24.18
C LYS A 292 17.78 -32.25 25.42
N ASN A 293 18.28 -31.09 25.85
CA ASN A 293 18.89 -30.95 27.17
C ASN A 293 17.78 -30.72 28.21
N TRP A 294 17.67 -31.62 29.18
CA TRP A 294 16.59 -31.64 30.16
C TRP A 294 16.60 -30.44 31.12
N ASN A 295 17.75 -29.79 31.31
CA ASN A 295 17.89 -28.58 32.13
C ASN A 295 17.48 -27.29 31.40
N ASP A 296 17.39 -27.32 30.08
CA ASP A 296 17.01 -26.13 29.32
C ASP A 296 15.49 -26.05 29.13
N ILE A 297 15.01 -24.83 28.93
CA ILE A 297 13.62 -24.51 28.60
C ILE A 297 13.58 -23.87 27.21
N PHE A 298 12.66 -24.33 26.37
CA PHE A 298 12.46 -23.79 25.02
C PHE A 298 11.32 -22.77 25.02
N ASP A 299 11.55 -21.53 24.59
CA ASP A 299 10.48 -20.55 24.41
C ASP A 299 9.87 -20.69 22.99
N ASN A 300 8.69 -21.33 22.94
CA ASN A 300 7.96 -21.57 21.70
C ASN A 300 7.50 -20.26 21.05
N LEU A 301 7.18 -19.22 21.83
CA LEU A 301 6.73 -17.92 21.33
C LEU A 301 7.86 -17.16 20.64
N ILE A 302 9.06 -17.13 21.22
CA ILE A 302 10.20 -16.45 20.59
C ILE A 302 10.65 -17.21 19.33
N MET A 303 10.60 -18.54 19.34
CA MET A 303 10.84 -19.33 18.13
C MET A 303 9.84 -18.98 17.01
N LYS A 304 8.54 -18.85 17.34
CA LYS A 304 7.53 -18.37 16.38
C LYS A 304 7.91 -17.01 15.80
N LYS A 305 8.19 -16.01 16.65
CA LYS A 305 8.53 -14.66 16.18
C LYS A 305 9.78 -14.65 15.29
N ARG A 306 10.79 -15.46 15.63
CA ARG A 306 11.98 -15.65 14.79
C ARG A 306 11.64 -16.24 13.42
N LEU A 307 10.75 -17.22 13.35
CA LEU A 307 10.32 -17.83 12.08
C LEU A 307 9.45 -16.88 11.25
N THR A 308 8.57 -16.11 11.90
CA THR A 308 7.69 -15.15 11.22
C THR A 308 8.48 -14.25 10.28
N ILE A 309 9.58 -13.67 10.73
CA ILE A 309 10.38 -12.73 9.93
C ILE A 309 10.90 -13.40 8.64
N SER A 310 11.31 -14.66 8.72
CA SER A 310 11.76 -15.43 7.55
C SER A 310 10.60 -15.79 6.61
N PHE A 311 9.43 -16.14 7.16
CA PHE A 311 8.25 -16.49 6.36
C PHE A 311 7.66 -15.29 5.64
N ASP A 312 7.56 -14.16 6.35
CA ASP A 312 7.10 -12.89 5.79
C ASP A 312 8.01 -12.42 4.66
N THR A 313 9.34 -12.52 4.85
CA THR A 313 10.32 -12.21 3.79
C THR A 313 10.12 -13.11 2.56
N LEU A 314 9.96 -14.42 2.76
CA LEU A 314 9.71 -15.38 1.67
C LEU A 314 8.41 -15.07 0.92
N LEU A 315 7.30 -14.88 1.65
CA LEU A 315 5.99 -14.63 1.06
C LEU A 315 5.94 -13.30 0.31
N MET A 316 6.46 -12.22 0.89
CA MET A 316 6.45 -10.90 0.24
C MET A 316 7.37 -10.82 -0.98
N GLU A 317 8.56 -11.41 -0.92
CA GLU A 317 9.43 -11.50 -2.09
C GLU A 317 8.79 -12.36 -3.19
N SER A 318 8.16 -13.48 -2.81
CA SER A 318 7.49 -14.35 -3.77
C SER A 318 6.33 -13.65 -4.48
N GLU A 319 5.50 -12.94 -3.72
CA GLU A 319 4.41 -12.11 -4.26
C GLU A 319 4.95 -11.06 -5.23
N ALA A 320 5.98 -10.30 -4.83
CA ALA A 320 6.55 -9.24 -5.66
C ALA A 320 7.13 -9.77 -6.98
N ARG A 321 7.83 -10.91 -6.93
CA ARG A 321 8.46 -11.54 -8.12
C ARG A 321 7.44 -12.18 -9.05
N ALA A 322 6.37 -12.74 -8.50
CA ALA A 322 5.28 -13.30 -9.29
C ALA A 322 4.48 -12.19 -9.97
N GLN A 323 4.19 -11.11 -9.24
CA GLN A 323 3.58 -9.90 -9.77
C GLN A 323 4.42 -9.28 -10.90
N GLU A 324 5.75 -9.16 -10.73
CA GLU A 324 6.66 -8.63 -11.75
C GLU A 324 6.59 -9.42 -13.07
N GLN A 325 6.37 -10.74 -13.00
CA GLN A 325 6.23 -11.61 -14.16
C GLN A 325 4.78 -11.76 -14.64
N ASN A 326 3.82 -11.13 -13.96
CA ASN A 326 2.38 -11.32 -14.18
C ASN A 326 1.97 -12.82 -14.17
N LYS A 327 2.46 -13.56 -13.17
CA LYS A 327 2.22 -15.00 -12.97
C LYS A 327 1.78 -15.28 -11.54
N LEU A 328 1.19 -16.45 -11.31
CA LEU A 328 1.05 -17.01 -9.97
C LEU A 328 2.33 -17.75 -9.56
N ALA A 329 2.68 -17.69 -8.28
CA ALA A 329 3.81 -18.42 -7.70
C ALA A 329 3.42 -19.83 -7.27
N TYR A 330 4.34 -20.76 -7.52
CA TYR A 330 4.41 -22.07 -6.87
C TYR A 330 5.61 -22.08 -5.93
N ILE A 331 5.38 -21.97 -4.62
CA ILE A 331 6.45 -21.85 -3.64
C ILE A 331 6.79 -23.24 -3.07
N HIS A 332 8.01 -23.71 -3.29
CA HIS A 332 8.58 -24.89 -2.65
C HIS A 332 9.26 -24.49 -1.33
N VAL A 333 8.70 -24.99 -0.23
CA VAL A 333 9.13 -24.69 1.14
C VAL A 333 9.83 -25.90 1.76
N VAL A 334 11.02 -25.68 2.32
CA VAL A 334 11.75 -26.68 3.12
C VAL A 334 11.90 -26.24 4.57
N GLY A 335 12.09 -27.21 5.47
CA GLY A 335 12.29 -26.92 6.89
C GLY A 335 13.61 -26.20 7.18
N ILE A 336 13.56 -24.89 7.43
CA ILE A 336 14.71 -24.10 7.91
C ILE A 336 14.95 -24.36 9.41
N GLY A 337 16.17 -24.75 9.80
CA GLY A 337 16.51 -25.03 11.20
C GLY A 337 15.88 -26.29 11.82
N LEU A 338 15.16 -27.10 11.04
CA LEU A 338 14.51 -28.34 11.52
C LEU A 338 15.40 -29.60 11.40
N GLY A 339 16.55 -29.48 10.73
CA GLY A 339 17.51 -30.57 10.56
C GLY A 339 18.42 -30.75 11.78
N VAL A 340 19.73 -30.78 11.54
CA VAL A 340 20.72 -30.98 12.62
C VAL A 340 20.69 -29.88 13.68
N TRP A 341 20.10 -28.72 13.42
CA TRP A 341 19.96 -27.60 14.37
C TRP A 341 18.75 -27.69 15.30
N LYS A 342 17.87 -28.69 15.11
CA LYS A 342 16.69 -28.92 15.97
C LYS A 342 17.13 -29.36 17.38
N VAL A 343 16.67 -28.63 18.41
CA VAL A 343 16.90 -28.91 19.84
C VAL A 343 15.63 -29.23 20.62
N ALA A 344 14.45 -29.09 20.02
CA ALA A 344 13.17 -29.42 20.65
C ALA A 344 12.22 -30.12 19.66
N GLU A 345 11.43 -31.10 20.14
CA GLU A 345 10.57 -31.90 19.27
C GLU A 345 9.44 -31.09 18.63
N GLN A 346 8.91 -30.11 19.35
CA GLN A 346 7.81 -29.26 18.92
C GLN A 346 8.17 -28.20 17.86
N GLN A 347 9.45 -28.05 17.47
CA GLN A 347 9.86 -27.02 16.49
C GLN A 347 9.14 -27.14 15.14
N GLU A 348 8.88 -28.36 14.66
CA GLU A 348 8.18 -28.57 13.39
C GLU A 348 6.70 -28.16 13.47
N LYS A 349 6.06 -28.37 14.64
CA LYS A 349 4.70 -27.91 14.92
C LYS A 349 4.62 -26.39 14.93
N ILE A 350 5.57 -25.75 15.63
CA ILE A 350 5.70 -24.29 15.67
C ILE A 350 5.89 -23.72 14.27
N PHE A 351 6.70 -24.39 13.44
CA PHE A 351 6.94 -24.00 12.05
C PHE A 351 5.63 -23.95 11.26
N LEU A 352 4.90 -25.07 11.20
CA LEU A 352 3.68 -25.16 10.39
C LEU A 352 2.59 -24.23 10.92
N GLU A 353 2.44 -24.09 12.23
CA GLU A 353 1.47 -23.18 12.83
C GLU A 353 1.79 -21.71 12.55
N CYS A 354 3.05 -21.31 12.71
CA CYS A 354 3.51 -19.97 12.41
C CYS A 354 3.29 -19.65 10.92
N PHE A 355 3.68 -20.55 10.01
CA PHE A 355 3.50 -20.35 8.58
C PHE A 355 2.01 -20.22 8.22
N HIS A 356 1.14 -21.09 8.77
CA HIS A 356 -0.31 -21.00 8.61
C HIS A 356 -0.90 -19.67 9.05
N GLN A 357 -0.52 -19.20 10.24
CA GLN A 357 -0.94 -17.90 10.78
C GLN A 357 -0.50 -16.75 9.86
N ARG A 358 0.73 -16.80 9.31
CA ARG A 358 1.24 -15.77 8.40
C ARG A 358 0.57 -15.82 7.02
N ILE A 359 0.28 -17.01 6.48
CA ILE A 359 -0.52 -17.13 5.25
C ILE A 359 -1.88 -16.46 5.46
N LYS A 360 -2.64 -16.86 6.48
CA LYS A 360 -3.98 -16.29 6.75
C LYS A 360 -3.93 -14.76 6.93
N TYR A 361 -2.95 -14.26 7.68
CA TYR A 361 -2.80 -12.83 7.94
C TYR A 361 -2.45 -12.03 6.68
N LEU A 362 -1.50 -12.52 5.87
CA LEU A 362 -1.05 -11.83 4.67
C LEU A 362 -1.95 -12.09 3.46
N LEU A 363 -2.83 -13.09 3.50
CA LEU A 363 -3.66 -13.54 2.38
C LEU A 363 -4.32 -12.42 1.56
N PRO A 364 -4.90 -11.35 2.16
CA PRO A 364 -5.47 -10.24 1.39
C PRO A 364 -4.48 -9.48 0.49
N LYS A 365 -3.17 -9.72 0.68
CA LYS A 365 -2.05 -9.07 -0.03
C LYS A 365 -1.26 -10.04 -0.90
N LEU A 366 -1.54 -11.35 -0.83
CA LEU A 366 -0.81 -12.39 -1.54
C LEU A 366 -1.57 -12.82 -2.80
N ASN A 367 -1.85 -11.89 -3.71
CA ASN A 367 -2.72 -12.13 -4.87
C ASN A 367 -2.03 -12.91 -6.00
N HIS A 368 -0.71 -13.02 -5.95
CA HIS A 368 0.10 -13.70 -6.96
C HIS A 368 0.71 -14.98 -6.40
N ILE A 369 0.23 -15.53 -5.28
CA ILE A 369 0.66 -16.83 -4.77
C ILE A 369 -0.42 -17.88 -5.04
N GLY A 370 -0.18 -18.80 -5.96
CA GLY A 370 -1.15 -19.87 -6.26
C GLY A 370 -1.02 -21.07 -5.34
N VAL A 371 0.22 -21.48 -5.05
CA VAL A 371 0.52 -22.73 -4.35
C VAL A 371 1.67 -22.55 -3.36
N ILE A 372 1.53 -23.14 -2.16
CA ILE A 372 2.62 -23.33 -1.20
C ILE A 372 2.77 -24.83 -0.94
N HIS A 373 3.94 -25.37 -1.26
CA HIS A 373 4.27 -26.78 -1.10
C HIS A 373 5.34 -26.97 -0.02
N PHE A 374 4.90 -27.42 1.16
CA PHE A 374 5.77 -27.87 2.25
C PHE A 374 6.34 -29.25 1.92
N SER A 375 7.61 -29.30 1.51
CA SER A 375 8.25 -30.53 1.10
C SER A 375 9.18 -31.10 2.17
N TRP A 376 9.17 -32.43 2.33
CA TRP A 376 10.05 -33.18 3.25
C TRP A 376 9.81 -32.93 4.74
N PHE A 377 8.62 -32.47 5.11
CA PHE A 377 8.14 -32.44 6.50
C PHE A 377 7.74 -33.86 6.96
N GLN A 378 7.92 -34.14 8.25
CA GLN A 378 7.47 -35.38 8.89
C GLN A 378 5.97 -35.35 9.17
N LEU A 379 5.45 -34.17 9.54
CA LEU A 379 4.01 -33.96 9.71
C LEU A 379 3.34 -33.80 8.33
N ASN A 380 2.22 -34.49 8.13
CA ASN A 380 1.35 -34.37 6.95
C ASN A 380 0.16 -33.44 7.19
N GLU A 381 -0.09 -33.05 8.44
CA GLU A 381 -1.05 -32.03 8.84
C GLU A 381 -0.66 -31.38 10.18
N TRP A 382 -1.05 -30.12 10.36
CA TRP A 382 -1.02 -29.41 11.64
C TRP A 382 -2.13 -28.35 11.70
N VAL A 383 -3.05 -28.47 12.67
CA VAL A 383 -4.25 -27.61 12.78
C VAL A 383 -5.05 -27.65 11.47
N ASP A 384 -5.29 -26.50 10.83
CA ASP A 384 -6.01 -26.45 9.56
C ASP A 384 -5.09 -26.66 8.36
N LEU A 385 -3.77 -26.68 8.55
CA LEU A 385 -2.80 -26.83 7.47
C LEU A 385 -2.62 -28.33 7.16
N LYS A 386 -3.26 -28.81 6.11
CA LYS A 386 -3.24 -30.22 5.69
C LYS A 386 -2.79 -30.34 4.25
N ASN A 387 -2.33 -31.53 3.86
CA ASN A 387 -2.06 -31.78 2.45
C ASN A 387 -3.35 -31.66 1.61
N ASN A 388 -3.24 -30.99 0.46
CA ASN A 388 -4.31 -30.84 -0.53
C ASN A 388 -5.54 -30.08 0.00
N ILE A 389 -5.29 -28.94 0.64
CA ILE A 389 -6.34 -27.98 1.01
C ILE A 389 -6.16 -26.68 0.24
N LYS A 390 -7.20 -25.86 0.21
CA LYS A 390 -7.16 -24.48 -0.25
C LYS A 390 -7.48 -23.57 0.93
N ILE A 391 -6.61 -22.61 1.21
CA ILE A 391 -6.92 -21.54 2.17
C ILE A 391 -7.68 -20.49 1.37
N GLU A 392 -8.99 -20.45 1.56
CA GLU A 392 -9.92 -19.66 0.75
C GLU A 392 -9.77 -18.15 0.97
N SER A 393 -9.97 -17.38 -0.09
CA SER A 393 -9.99 -15.93 -0.07
C SER A 393 -10.86 -15.40 -1.21
N GLU A 394 -11.89 -14.64 -0.86
CA GLU A 394 -12.79 -14.00 -1.83
C GLU A 394 -12.08 -12.95 -2.72
N THR A 395 -10.99 -12.35 -2.23
CA THR A 395 -10.23 -11.33 -2.96
C THR A 395 -9.14 -11.90 -3.86
N HIS A 396 -8.76 -13.16 -3.66
CA HIS A 396 -7.65 -13.76 -4.39
C HIS A 396 -8.09 -14.21 -5.80
N PRO A 397 -7.31 -13.97 -6.86
CA PRO A 397 -7.73 -14.29 -8.24
C PRO A 397 -8.02 -15.79 -8.47
N ASN A 398 -7.43 -16.66 -7.65
CA ASN A 398 -7.69 -18.10 -7.65
C ASN A 398 -8.56 -18.57 -6.48
N GLU A 399 -9.35 -17.68 -5.86
CA GLU A 399 -10.22 -17.94 -4.69
C GLU A 399 -9.46 -18.46 -3.44
N GLY A 400 -8.14 -18.28 -3.39
CA GLY A 400 -7.29 -18.73 -2.29
C GLY A 400 -5.96 -19.34 -2.75
N ILE A 401 -5.21 -19.85 -1.76
CA ILE A 401 -3.88 -20.46 -1.93
C ILE A 401 -3.98 -21.97 -1.67
N HIS A 402 -3.51 -22.78 -2.61
CA HIS A 402 -3.44 -24.22 -2.43
C HIS A 402 -2.22 -24.64 -1.62
N ILE A 403 -2.41 -25.60 -0.71
CA ILE A 403 -1.37 -26.13 0.17
C ILE A 403 -1.11 -27.61 -0.14
N TYR A 404 0.15 -27.94 -0.36
CA TYR A 404 0.63 -29.32 -0.42
C TYR A 404 1.61 -29.60 0.71
N ILE A 405 1.50 -30.79 1.30
CA ILE A 405 2.47 -31.32 2.27
C ILE A 405 2.85 -32.71 1.79
N SER A 406 3.96 -32.81 1.04
CA SER A 406 4.37 -34.07 0.43
C SER A 406 5.89 -34.14 0.20
N LYS A 407 6.36 -35.08 -0.62
CA LYS A 407 7.76 -35.19 -1.02
C LYS A 407 7.87 -34.82 -2.50
N ARG A 408 8.46 -33.66 -2.77
CA ARG A 408 8.75 -33.17 -4.13
C ARG A 408 10.18 -32.65 -4.17
N ASN A 409 10.92 -32.94 -5.24
CA ASN A 409 12.21 -32.29 -5.41
C ASN A 409 12.00 -30.82 -5.84
N PRO A 410 12.89 -29.90 -5.50
CA PRO A 410 12.65 -28.47 -5.70
C PRO A 410 12.33 -28.07 -7.14
N ALA A 411 13.01 -28.68 -8.11
CA ALA A 411 12.95 -28.31 -9.52
C ALA A 411 12.16 -29.29 -10.40
N ASP A 412 11.42 -30.25 -9.82
CA ASP A 412 10.54 -31.14 -10.59
C ASP A 412 9.57 -30.33 -11.47
N LYS A 413 9.30 -30.78 -12.70
CA LYS A 413 8.36 -30.08 -13.60
C LYS A 413 6.97 -29.95 -12.96
N LEU A 414 6.34 -28.79 -13.09
CA LEU A 414 5.02 -28.50 -12.49
C LEU A 414 3.82 -29.20 -13.15
N LYS A 415 4.05 -30.10 -14.12
CA LYS A 415 3.04 -30.80 -14.95
C LYS A 415 2.06 -31.73 -14.21
N THR A 416 2.00 -31.71 -12.87
CA THR A 416 1.09 -32.58 -12.12
C THR A 416 -0.38 -32.20 -12.32
N LEU A 417 -0.69 -30.93 -12.61
CA LEU A 417 -2.05 -30.44 -12.87
C LEU A 417 -2.04 -29.29 -13.91
N PRO A 418 -3.01 -29.21 -14.84
CA PRO A 418 -3.06 -28.18 -15.88
C PRO A 418 -3.02 -26.73 -15.35
N GLU A 419 -3.62 -26.49 -14.18
CA GLU A 419 -3.66 -25.19 -13.50
C GLU A 419 -2.31 -24.71 -12.98
N HIS A 420 -1.31 -25.60 -12.84
CA HIS A 420 0.05 -25.22 -12.50
C HIS A 420 0.88 -24.83 -13.71
N ASN A 421 0.36 -25.05 -14.94
CA ASN A 421 1.03 -24.60 -16.14
C ASN A 421 1.13 -23.08 -16.11
N ASP A 422 2.32 -22.56 -16.38
CA ASP A 422 2.65 -21.12 -16.37
C ASP A 422 2.84 -20.46 -14.99
N MET A 423 2.81 -21.22 -13.90
CA MET A 423 3.23 -20.69 -12.59
C MET A 423 4.75 -20.43 -12.54
N LEU A 424 5.16 -19.38 -11.82
CA LEU A 424 6.55 -19.14 -11.46
C LEU A 424 6.95 -20.08 -10.32
N LEU A 425 7.85 -21.03 -10.59
CA LEU A 425 8.43 -21.86 -9.54
C LEU A 425 9.40 -21.03 -8.69
N ILE A 426 9.15 -21.00 -7.39
CA ILE A 426 9.99 -20.35 -6.38
C ILE A 426 10.49 -21.41 -5.40
N VAL A 427 11.81 -21.54 -5.27
CA VAL A 427 12.45 -22.51 -4.38
C VAL A 427 13.10 -21.77 -3.22
N SER A 428 12.62 -22.04 -2.01
CA SER A 428 13.36 -21.69 -0.80
C SER A 428 14.34 -22.80 -0.45
N TYR A 429 15.56 -22.45 -0.04
CA TYR A 429 16.52 -23.41 0.50
C TYR A 429 17.03 -22.97 1.87
N ALA A 430 17.33 -23.95 2.72
CA ALA A 430 17.88 -23.70 4.05
C ALA A 430 19.38 -23.36 3.95
N TRP A 431 19.72 -22.15 4.37
CA TRP A 431 21.08 -21.59 4.35
C TRP A 431 21.64 -21.34 5.77
N ASP A 432 22.93 -20.97 5.88
CA ASP A 432 23.65 -20.66 7.13
C ASP A 432 24.12 -19.19 7.14
N GLY A 433 23.93 -18.52 8.29
CA GLY A 433 24.26 -17.10 8.46
C GLY A 433 25.74 -16.74 8.37
N ASN A 434 26.65 -17.71 8.41
CA ASN A 434 28.09 -17.49 8.30
C ASN A 434 28.75 -18.27 7.14
N ALA A 435 27.97 -18.65 6.12
CA ALA A 435 28.48 -19.34 4.94
C ALA A 435 28.18 -18.60 3.64
N LEU A 436 29.03 -18.76 2.64
CA LEU A 436 28.69 -18.44 1.25
C LEU A 436 27.58 -19.36 0.72
N PRO A 437 26.89 -18.99 -0.37
CA PRO A 437 25.87 -19.84 -0.97
C PRO A 437 26.44 -21.23 -1.28
N GLY A 438 25.72 -22.28 -0.87
CA GLY A 438 26.12 -23.68 -1.02
C GLY A 438 26.88 -24.29 0.15
N ASN A 439 27.40 -23.49 1.08
CA ASN A 439 28.05 -23.91 2.32
C ASN A 439 29.00 -25.12 2.13
N GLU A 440 28.59 -26.34 2.50
CA GLU A 440 29.41 -27.55 2.38
C GLU A 440 29.84 -27.90 0.93
N PHE A 441 29.21 -27.30 -0.09
CA PHE A 441 29.67 -27.33 -1.48
C PHE A 441 31.15 -26.95 -1.62
N TRP A 442 31.60 -25.91 -0.90
CA TRP A 442 32.97 -25.42 -0.93
C TRP A 442 33.97 -26.39 -0.26
N MET A 443 33.47 -27.34 0.53
CA MET A 443 34.25 -28.46 1.08
C MET A 443 34.15 -29.74 0.24
N LYS A 444 33.61 -29.66 -1.00
CA LYS A 444 33.37 -30.80 -1.90
C LYS A 444 32.35 -31.81 -1.39
N MET A 445 31.48 -31.41 -0.46
CA MET A 445 30.43 -32.25 0.10
C MET A 445 29.10 -32.00 -0.63
N LEU A 446 28.96 -32.58 -1.83
CA LEU A 446 27.90 -32.23 -2.79
C LEU A 446 26.51 -32.82 -2.50
N LYS A 447 26.34 -33.57 -1.41
CA LYS A 447 25.08 -34.24 -1.04
C LYS A 447 24.76 -34.23 0.46
N SER A 448 25.47 -33.42 1.23
CA SER A 448 25.36 -33.40 2.70
C SER A 448 24.14 -32.64 3.21
N THR A 449 23.74 -31.56 2.55
CA THR A 449 22.77 -30.58 3.06
C THR A 449 21.89 -30.04 1.94
N CYS A 450 20.81 -29.34 2.32
CA CYS A 450 19.96 -28.63 1.37
C CYS A 450 20.78 -27.59 0.59
N ASP A 451 21.61 -26.81 1.29
CA ASP A 451 22.59 -25.87 0.73
C ASP A 451 23.41 -26.46 -0.42
N SER A 452 24.14 -27.55 -0.16
CA SER A 452 25.02 -28.12 -1.18
C SER A 452 24.25 -28.75 -2.33
N SER A 453 23.06 -29.31 -2.06
CA SER A 453 22.20 -29.81 -3.13
C SER A 453 21.64 -28.70 -4.03
N THR A 454 21.21 -27.56 -3.46
CA THR A 454 20.72 -26.41 -4.24
C THR A 454 21.86 -25.78 -5.05
N ALA A 455 23.05 -25.63 -4.46
CA ALA A 455 24.25 -25.18 -5.16
C ALA A 455 24.66 -26.10 -6.31
N CYS A 456 24.36 -27.40 -6.21
CA CYS A 456 24.60 -28.36 -7.28
C CYS A 456 23.47 -28.42 -8.32
N SER A 457 22.28 -27.88 -8.05
CA SER A 457 21.16 -27.90 -8.98
C SER A 457 20.88 -26.56 -9.65
N THR A 458 21.58 -25.49 -9.26
CA THR A 458 21.34 -24.11 -9.68
C THR A 458 22.64 -23.32 -9.82
N LEU A 459 22.58 -22.05 -10.26
CA LEU A 459 23.76 -21.21 -10.45
C LEU A 459 24.09 -20.32 -9.22
N ILE A 460 23.44 -20.54 -8.07
CA ILE A 460 23.54 -19.64 -6.90
C ILE A 460 24.97 -19.47 -6.34
N THR A 461 25.88 -20.41 -6.60
CA THR A 461 27.29 -20.29 -6.16
C THR A 461 28.05 -19.16 -6.85
N GLU A 462 27.51 -18.67 -7.97
CA GLU A 462 27.99 -17.47 -8.67
C GLU A 462 26.98 -16.32 -8.53
N LEU A 463 25.68 -16.57 -8.72
CA LEU A 463 24.64 -15.53 -8.74
C LEU A 463 24.41 -14.87 -7.38
N HIS A 464 24.42 -15.64 -6.29
CA HIS A 464 24.24 -15.14 -4.92
C HIS A 464 25.58 -14.78 -4.24
N ASN A 465 26.70 -14.90 -4.95
CA ASN A 465 28.04 -14.76 -4.37
C ASN A 465 28.51 -13.29 -4.46
N PRO A 466 28.71 -12.60 -3.32
CA PRO A 466 29.05 -11.17 -3.30
C PRO A 466 30.44 -10.85 -3.88
N PHE A 467 31.29 -11.85 -4.09
CA PHE A 467 32.61 -11.69 -4.70
C PHE A 467 32.62 -11.96 -6.22
N ILE A 468 31.52 -12.48 -6.76
CA ILE A 468 31.38 -12.78 -8.20
C ILE A 468 30.34 -11.84 -8.80
N ASN A 469 29.14 -11.81 -8.21
CA ASN A 469 28.06 -10.90 -8.59
C ASN A 469 28.09 -9.60 -7.77
N GLU A 470 29.27 -8.99 -7.63
CA GLU A 470 29.50 -7.86 -6.71
C GLU A 470 28.63 -6.63 -7.00
N ASN A 471 28.20 -6.44 -8.24
CA ASN A 471 27.36 -5.30 -8.63
C ASN A 471 25.90 -5.45 -8.16
N GLN A 472 25.42 -6.69 -7.99
CA GLN A 472 24.03 -6.97 -7.68
C GLN A 472 23.87 -7.50 -6.25
N VAL A 473 24.82 -8.29 -5.76
CA VAL A 473 24.85 -8.81 -4.39
C VAL A 473 25.77 -7.96 -3.51
N ASN A 474 25.29 -6.77 -3.17
CA ASN A 474 25.99 -5.84 -2.29
C ASN A 474 25.00 -5.03 -1.43
N GLY A 475 25.51 -4.39 -0.39
CA GLY A 475 24.66 -3.63 0.54
C GLY A 475 23.99 -2.38 -0.04
N LYS A 476 24.46 -1.83 -1.16
CA LYS A 476 23.79 -0.71 -1.87
C LYS A 476 22.58 -1.19 -2.68
N ASN A 477 22.51 -2.48 -2.96
CA ASN A 477 21.36 -3.14 -3.58
C ASN A 477 20.49 -3.87 -2.54
N LEU A 478 20.46 -3.40 -1.28
CA LEU A 478 19.59 -3.97 -0.27
C LEU A 478 18.12 -3.66 -0.55
N HIS A 479 17.30 -4.70 -0.64
CA HIS A 479 15.84 -4.58 -0.69
C HIS A 479 15.22 -4.80 0.69
N ILE A 480 14.10 -4.15 0.93
CA ILE A 480 13.34 -4.25 2.18
C ILE A 480 11.97 -4.85 1.87
N ALA A 481 11.68 -6.02 2.43
CA ALA A 481 10.34 -6.59 2.47
C ALA A 481 9.52 -5.83 3.54
N SER A 482 8.49 -5.12 3.10
CA SER A 482 7.61 -4.30 3.95
C SER A 482 6.16 -4.54 3.59
N GLU A 483 5.31 -4.56 4.62
CA GLU A 483 3.87 -4.68 4.48
C GLU A 483 3.31 -3.35 3.92
N LYS A 484 3.27 -3.19 2.58
CA LYS A 484 2.91 -1.93 1.88
C LYS A 484 1.69 -1.21 2.48
N PHE A 485 1.82 0.08 2.76
CA PHE A 485 0.71 1.02 3.01
C PHE A 485 0.69 2.11 1.93
N GLY A 486 -0.12 1.95 0.88
CA GLY A 486 -0.17 2.89 -0.24
C GLY A 486 1.09 2.83 -1.13
N SER A 487 1.07 3.53 -2.27
CA SER A 487 2.26 3.59 -3.13
C SER A 487 3.32 4.55 -2.57
N ILE A 488 4.59 4.36 -2.96
CA ILE A 488 5.68 5.30 -2.62
C ILE A 488 5.35 6.70 -3.17
N SER A 489 4.71 6.77 -4.35
CA SER A 489 4.26 8.02 -4.95
C SER A 489 3.26 8.76 -4.04
N GLU A 490 2.24 8.06 -3.53
CA GLU A 490 1.25 8.62 -2.59
C GLU A 490 1.91 9.07 -1.29
N GLN A 491 2.71 8.20 -0.66
CA GLN A 491 3.39 8.53 0.58
C GLN A 491 4.31 9.74 0.43
N LYS A 492 5.02 9.85 -0.70
CA LYS A 492 5.91 10.98 -0.98
C LYS A 492 5.11 12.27 -1.23
N LEU A 493 4.01 12.19 -1.96
CA LEU A 493 3.18 13.35 -2.27
C LEU A 493 2.52 13.94 -1.03
N TYR A 494 1.89 13.09 -0.20
CA TYR A 494 1.06 13.57 0.91
C TYR A 494 1.81 13.88 2.20
N ARG A 495 3.04 13.36 2.39
CA ARG A 495 3.80 13.49 3.64
C ARG A 495 3.91 14.92 4.16
N ASP A 496 4.18 15.86 3.26
CA ASP A 496 4.45 17.27 3.60
C ASP A 496 3.37 18.22 3.05
N LEU A 497 2.30 17.69 2.45
CA LEU A 497 1.31 18.47 1.74
C LEU A 497 0.37 19.18 2.73
N GLN A 498 0.41 20.51 2.75
CA GLN A 498 -0.49 21.31 3.57
C GLN A 498 -1.90 21.36 2.97
N LEU A 499 -2.92 21.68 3.77
CA LEU A 499 -4.32 21.75 3.32
C LEU A 499 -4.51 22.69 2.12
N THR A 500 -3.92 23.89 2.17
CA THR A 500 -4.05 24.87 1.09
C THR A 500 -3.30 24.42 -0.17
N ASP A 501 -2.18 23.72 -0.04
CA ASP A 501 -1.45 23.15 -1.18
C ASP A 501 -2.19 21.95 -1.78
N PHE A 502 -2.88 21.16 -0.96
CA PHE A 502 -3.76 20.09 -1.42
C PHE A 502 -4.94 20.65 -2.23
N VAL A 503 -5.60 21.71 -1.75
CA VAL A 503 -6.67 22.38 -2.51
C VAL A 503 -6.14 23.00 -3.79
N GLN A 504 -4.95 23.62 -3.75
CA GLN A 504 -4.27 24.13 -4.96
C GLN A 504 -4.05 23.01 -5.98
N ARG A 505 -3.68 21.82 -5.52
CA ARG A 505 -3.51 20.64 -6.36
C ARG A 505 -4.83 20.18 -6.98
N LEU A 506 -5.92 20.10 -6.21
CA LEU A 506 -7.26 19.76 -6.73
C LEU A 506 -7.75 20.74 -7.81
N LEU A 507 -7.25 21.98 -7.81
CA LEU A 507 -7.53 22.97 -8.85
C LEU A 507 -6.62 22.81 -10.08
N THR A 508 -5.30 22.71 -9.87
CA THR A 508 -4.29 22.84 -10.95
C THR A 508 -3.83 21.54 -11.60
N LYS A 509 -4.19 20.39 -11.02
CA LYS A 509 -3.85 19.06 -11.56
C LYS A 509 -5.03 18.36 -12.24
N ARG A 510 -6.11 19.11 -12.48
CA ARG A 510 -7.23 18.65 -13.32
C ARG A 510 -6.80 18.50 -14.76
N CYS A 511 -7.50 17.65 -15.51
CA CYS A 511 -7.41 17.69 -16.96
C CYS A 511 -8.02 19.00 -17.48
N VAL A 512 -7.64 19.41 -18.68
CA VAL A 512 -8.33 20.49 -19.41
C VAL A 512 -9.74 20.03 -19.77
N THR A 513 -9.85 18.79 -20.24
CA THR A 513 -11.10 18.12 -20.57
C THR A 513 -11.11 16.74 -19.95
N PHE A 514 -12.25 16.32 -19.39
CA PHE A 514 -12.44 14.98 -18.83
C PHE A 514 -13.91 14.55 -18.99
N MET A 515 -14.18 13.48 -19.74
CA MET A 515 -15.56 13.07 -20.03
C MET A 515 -15.74 11.62 -20.46
N GLY A 516 -16.99 11.16 -20.36
CA GLY A 516 -17.47 9.90 -20.91
C GLY A 516 -17.08 8.66 -20.10
N PRO A 517 -17.59 7.48 -20.48
CA PRO A 517 -17.34 6.22 -19.78
C PRO A 517 -15.95 5.63 -20.09
N LYS A 518 -15.22 6.26 -21.02
CA LYS A 518 -13.81 6.14 -21.44
C LYS A 518 -12.78 6.92 -20.62
N ASP A 519 -13.21 7.91 -19.84
CA ASP A 519 -12.33 8.98 -19.36
C ASP A 519 -11.50 9.59 -20.50
N LEU A 520 -12.18 10.08 -21.54
CA LEU A 520 -11.51 10.90 -22.53
C LEU A 520 -10.89 12.10 -21.80
N TYR A 521 -9.57 12.24 -21.89
CA TYR A 521 -8.83 13.30 -21.25
C TYR A 521 -8.04 14.14 -22.26
N LEU A 522 -7.88 15.43 -21.94
CA LEU A 522 -6.89 16.33 -22.51
C LEU A 522 -6.11 16.96 -21.36
N LEU A 523 -4.78 16.78 -21.34
CA LEU A 523 -3.91 17.36 -20.32
C LEU A 523 -3.43 18.76 -20.75
N LEU A 524 -2.95 19.55 -19.78
CA LEU A 524 -2.34 20.87 -20.03
C LEU A 524 -1.12 20.80 -20.96
N THR A 525 -0.43 19.66 -20.99
CA THR A 525 0.69 19.39 -21.91
C THR A 525 0.25 19.20 -23.37
N GLY A 526 -1.06 19.07 -23.61
CA GLY A 526 -1.64 18.73 -24.91
C GLY A 526 -1.83 17.24 -25.16
N ASP A 527 -1.34 16.38 -24.25
CA ASP A 527 -1.54 14.93 -24.31
C ASP A 527 -3.03 14.56 -24.23
N LYS A 528 -3.45 13.61 -25.07
CA LYS A 528 -4.84 13.13 -25.14
C LYS A 528 -4.87 11.61 -25.07
N GLY A 529 -5.94 11.08 -24.46
CA GLY A 529 -6.17 9.65 -24.42
C GLY A 529 -7.50 9.30 -23.78
N GLN A 530 -7.75 7.99 -23.67
CA GLN A 530 -8.91 7.41 -22.98
C GLN A 530 -8.59 5.96 -22.63
N GLY A 531 -9.28 5.40 -21.64
CA GLY A 531 -9.17 3.99 -21.25
C GLY A 531 -8.82 3.81 -19.78
N ASP A 532 -8.37 2.59 -19.45
CA ASP A 532 -8.21 2.16 -18.05
C ASP A 532 -6.85 2.52 -17.46
N GLU A 533 -5.96 3.16 -18.23
CA GLU A 533 -4.68 3.70 -17.73
C GLU A 533 -4.90 4.73 -16.62
N TYR A 534 -6.01 5.47 -16.65
CA TYR A 534 -6.35 6.44 -15.61
C TYR A 534 -6.59 5.78 -14.23
N LEU A 535 -7.04 4.51 -14.20
CA LEU A 535 -7.23 3.74 -12.95
C LEU A 535 -5.91 3.42 -12.25
N LYS A 536 -4.77 3.55 -12.95
CA LYS A 536 -3.45 3.19 -12.42
C LYS A 536 -2.75 4.33 -11.70
N ILE A 537 -3.24 5.57 -11.81
CA ILE A 537 -2.64 6.76 -11.19
C ILE A 537 -2.59 6.60 -9.68
N GLY A 538 -1.41 6.81 -9.07
CA GLY A 538 -1.20 6.61 -7.64
C GLY A 538 -0.93 5.15 -7.24
N THR A 539 -0.93 4.22 -8.20
CA THR A 539 -0.48 2.83 -7.99
C THR A 539 0.98 2.66 -8.44
N GLN A 540 1.54 1.47 -8.24
CA GLN A 540 2.89 1.13 -8.72
C GLN A 540 2.97 0.99 -10.25
N ASN A 541 1.81 0.91 -10.91
CA ASN A 541 1.66 0.68 -12.35
C ASN A 541 1.31 1.98 -13.11
N GLU A 542 1.44 3.16 -12.48
CA GLU A 542 1.22 4.43 -13.17
C GLU A 542 2.26 4.64 -14.29
N ILE A 543 1.83 5.20 -15.42
CA ILE A 543 2.67 5.36 -16.62
C ILE A 543 2.55 6.81 -17.11
N PRO A 544 3.67 7.51 -17.39
CA PRO A 544 3.63 8.85 -17.96
C PRO A 544 2.83 8.93 -19.27
N PRO A 545 2.04 9.99 -19.50
CA PRO A 545 1.95 11.21 -18.69
C PRO A 545 1.01 11.09 -17.46
N LEU A 546 0.26 9.98 -17.35
CA LEU A 546 -0.71 9.70 -16.28
C LEU A 546 -0.03 9.17 -15.01
N VAL A 547 0.69 10.05 -14.33
CA VAL A 547 1.30 9.77 -13.02
C VAL A 547 0.77 10.73 -11.97
N LEU A 548 0.71 10.31 -10.71
CA LEU A 548 0.13 11.07 -9.59
C LEU A 548 0.75 12.46 -9.45
N ASN A 549 2.01 12.65 -9.82
CA ASN A 549 2.65 13.97 -9.78
C ASN A 549 2.05 14.98 -10.79
N ASN A 550 1.49 14.49 -11.89
CA ASN A 550 1.05 15.30 -13.02
C ASN A 550 -0.46 15.53 -13.04
N VAL A 551 -1.23 14.57 -12.55
CA VAL A 551 -2.71 14.58 -12.59
C VAL A 551 -3.29 14.11 -11.26
N ILE A 552 -4.58 14.36 -11.04
CA ILE A 552 -5.29 13.85 -9.85
C ILE A 552 -5.79 12.41 -10.02
N SER A 553 -5.71 11.62 -8.94
CA SER A 553 -6.22 10.24 -8.88
C SER A 553 -7.74 10.20 -8.69
N TYR A 554 -8.37 9.03 -8.84
CA TYR A 554 -9.81 8.88 -8.61
C TYR A 554 -10.29 9.24 -7.19
N ASP A 555 -9.46 8.99 -6.19
CA ASP A 555 -9.74 9.38 -4.81
C ASP A 555 -9.72 10.92 -4.68
N GLU A 556 -8.80 11.59 -5.37
CA GLU A 556 -8.72 13.05 -5.43
C GLU A 556 -9.86 13.67 -6.25
N ILE A 557 -10.29 13.05 -7.35
CA ILE A 557 -11.43 13.51 -8.16
C ILE A 557 -12.71 13.55 -7.32
N LYS A 558 -12.93 12.51 -6.50
CA LYS A 558 -14.07 12.44 -5.59
C LYS A 558 -14.08 13.58 -4.56
N LEU A 559 -12.91 13.96 -4.05
CA LEU A 559 -12.77 15.12 -3.15
C LEU A 559 -12.95 16.44 -3.91
N SER A 560 -12.38 16.54 -5.11
CA SER A 560 -12.52 17.69 -6.02
C SER A 560 -13.98 17.98 -6.37
N ALA A 561 -14.86 16.98 -6.36
CA ALA A 561 -16.29 17.12 -6.60
C ALA A 561 -17.04 17.95 -5.54
N PHE A 562 -16.42 18.25 -4.40
CA PHE A 562 -16.94 19.17 -3.38
C PHE A 562 -16.36 20.59 -3.48
N LEU A 563 -15.44 20.84 -4.41
CA LEU A 563 -14.79 22.13 -4.58
C LEU A 563 -15.52 22.98 -5.64
N THR A 564 -16.20 24.03 -5.17
CA THR A 564 -16.93 25.00 -6.01
C THR A 564 -16.07 26.22 -6.30
N VAL A 565 -16.16 26.77 -7.52
CA VAL A 565 -15.57 28.07 -7.90
C VAL A 565 -16.70 29.03 -8.27
N THR A 566 -16.59 30.27 -7.81
CA THR A 566 -17.64 31.29 -7.93
C THR A 566 -17.01 32.65 -8.17
N SER A 567 -17.62 33.46 -9.05
CA SER A 567 -17.17 34.83 -9.31
C SER A 567 -18.30 35.70 -9.85
N HIS A 568 -18.16 37.01 -9.66
CA HIS A 568 -18.89 37.97 -10.49
C HIS A 568 -18.38 37.87 -11.94
N THR A 569 -19.28 38.03 -12.91
CA THR A 569 -18.94 38.00 -14.34
C THR A 569 -19.97 38.77 -15.15
N ASP A 570 -19.56 39.18 -16.35
CA ASP A 570 -20.46 39.75 -17.36
C ASP A 570 -21.11 38.63 -18.18
N PHE A 571 -22.36 38.85 -18.58
CA PHE A 571 -23.09 37.95 -19.46
C PHE A 571 -23.01 38.42 -20.91
N ILE A 572 -22.67 37.50 -21.79
CA ILE A 572 -22.41 37.74 -23.22
C ILE A 572 -23.70 37.56 -24.04
N ASN A 573 -24.52 36.58 -23.66
CA ASN A 573 -25.81 36.24 -24.25
C ASN A 573 -26.72 35.58 -23.21
N ASP A 574 -27.91 35.13 -23.61
CA ASP A 574 -28.93 34.55 -22.73
C ASP A 574 -28.53 33.25 -22.02
N GLY A 575 -27.42 32.62 -22.44
CA GLY A 575 -26.92 31.37 -21.88
C GLY A 575 -27.65 30.13 -22.37
N ASN A 576 -28.45 30.21 -23.43
CA ASN A 576 -29.06 29.03 -24.06
C ASN A 576 -27.99 27.99 -24.43
N ARG A 577 -28.32 26.69 -24.36
CA ARG A 577 -27.36 25.60 -24.63
C ARG A 577 -26.74 25.63 -26.04
N ASN A 578 -27.39 26.31 -26.98
CA ASN A 578 -26.93 26.44 -28.37
C ASN A 578 -26.35 27.84 -28.67
N ASN A 579 -25.94 28.61 -27.64
CA ASN A 579 -25.51 30.00 -27.83
C ASN A 579 -24.21 30.14 -28.65
N ARG A 580 -23.32 29.13 -28.62
CA ARG A 580 -22.08 29.07 -29.42
C ARG A 580 -21.20 30.32 -29.37
N GLY A 581 -21.27 31.09 -28.28
CA GLY A 581 -20.47 32.30 -28.11
C GLY A 581 -20.98 33.51 -28.89
N VAL A 582 -22.19 33.44 -29.46
CA VAL A 582 -22.79 34.57 -30.19
C VAL A 582 -23.16 35.65 -29.19
N ILE A 583 -22.68 36.87 -29.40
CA ILE A 583 -22.94 38.03 -28.54
C ILE A 583 -24.38 38.52 -28.74
N GLU A 584 -25.09 38.77 -27.65
CA GLU A 584 -26.41 39.41 -27.71
C GLU A 584 -26.26 40.91 -27.99
N THR A 585 -26.86 41.37 -29.09
CA THR A 585 -26.84 42.77 -29.50
C THR A 585 -27.97 43.57 -28.85
N ASP A 586 -29.08 42.92 -28.53
CA ASP A 586 -30.21 43.54 -27.83
C ASP A 586 -30.10 43.29 -26.33
N LEU A 587 -29.46 44.23 -25.64
CA LEU A 587 -29.15 44.14 -24.22
C LEU A 587 -30.38 44.14 -23.31
N SER A 588 -31.58 44.43 -23.86
CA SER A 588 -32.83 44.32 -23.10
C SER A 588 -33.24 42.87 -22.84
N LYS A 589 -32.66 41.90 -23.57
CA LYS A 589 -32.99 40.47 -23.46
C LYS A 589 -32.20 39.73 -22.39
N ILE A 590 -31.12 40.31 -21.88
CA ILE A 590 -30.23 39.66 -20.91
C ILE A 590 -29.97 40.55 -19.69
N GLU A 591 -29.66 39.91 -18.57
CA GLU A 591 -28.90 40.62 -17.54
C GLU A 591 -27.49 40.88 -18.03
N ARG A 592 -26.88 41.99 -17.61
CA ARG A 592 -25.54 42.38 -18.07
C ARG A 592 -24.42 41.75 -17.26
N SER A 593 -24.69 41.44 -16.00
CA SER A 593 -23.72 40.89 -15.07
C SER A 593 -24.44 40.13 -13.95
N GLY A 594 -23.75 39.17 -13.35
CA GLY A 594 -24.25 38.43 -12.21
C GLY A 594 -23.13 37.68 -11.50
N VAL A 595 -23.50 36.66 -10.74
CA VAL A 595 -22.56 35.70 -10.16
C VAL A 595 -22.74 34.37 -10.88
N VAL A 596 -21.65 33.71 -11.24
CA VAL A 596 -21.68 32.33 -11.77
C VAL A 596 -21.01 31.39 -10.77
N VAL A 597 -21.66 30.27 -10.50
CA VAL A 597 -21.25 29.26 -9.52
C VAL A 597 -21.12 27.90 -10.21
N GLY A 598 -19.90 27.35 -10.24
CA GLY A 598 -19.61 26.04 -10.83
C GLY A 598 -19.84 24.91 -9.83
N LEU A 599 -20.89 24.13 -10.03
CA LEU A 599 -21.30 23.05 -9.13
C LEU A 599 -21.03 21.69 -9.78
N ILE A 600 -20.36 20.80 -9.04
CA ILE A 600 -19.98 19.48 -9.55
C ILE A 600 -21.00 18.43 -9.09
N GLY A 601 -21.63 17.79 -10.06
CA GLY A 601 -22.58 16.70 -9.83
C GLY A 601 -21.90 15.36 -9.62
N ALA A 602 -22.64 14.38 -9.09
CA ALA A 602 -22.14 13.00 -8.97
C ALA A 602 -21.99 12.35 -10.35
N ARG A 603 -20.87 11.65 -10.56
CA ARG A 603 -20.57 10.93 -11.81
C ARG A 603 -20.47 9.43 -11.58
N PHE A 604 -21.28 8.67 -12.32
CA PHE A 604 -21.41 7.22 -12.18
C PHE A 604 -21.00 6.43 -13.44
N GLU A 605 -20.40 7.08 -14.43
CA GLU A 605 -20.03 6.44 -15.70
C GLU A 605 -18.88 5.44 -15.57
N ARG A 606 -18.11 5.53 -14.49
CA ARG A 606 -17.00 4.61 -14.18
C ARG A 606 -17.32 3.75 -12.98
N PHE A 607 -17.21 2.45 -13.20
CA PHE A 607 -17.42 1.42 -12.18
C PHE A 607 -16.36 1.53 -11.07
N GLY A 608 -16.76 1.36 -9.82
CA GLY A 608 -15.82 1.16 -8.71
C GLY A 608 -15.13 2.40 -8.17
N VAL A 609 -15.44 3.61 -8.67
CA VAL A 609 -14.71 4.85 -8.36
C VAL A 609 -15.64 6.06 -8.16
N MET A 610 -15.14 7.12 -7.51
CA MET A 610 -15.89 8.36 -7.24
C MET A 610 -17.18 8.10 -6.45
N GLU A 611 -18.29 8.80 -6.75
CA GLU A 611 -19.57 8.59 -6.07
C GLU A 611 -20.19 7.21 -6.31
N TYR A 612 -19.75 6.47 -7.33
CA TYR A 612 -20.19 5.07 -7.53
C TYR A 612 -19.92 4.23 -6.28
N GLN A 613 -18.80 4.47 -5.59
CA GLN A 613 -18.42 3.75 -4.39
C GLN A 613 -19.37 3.94 -3.21
N ASP A 614 -20.13 5.04 -3.18
CA ASP A 614 -20.96 5.41 -2.01
C ASP A 614 -22.46 5.32 -2.28
N VAL A 615 -22.88 5.57 -3.52
CA VAL A 615 -24.31 5.63 -3.89
C VAL A 615 -24.77 4.34 -4.57
N ILE A 616 -23.89 3.66 -5.31
CA ILE A 616 -24.23 2.44 -6.04
C ILE A 616 -23.80 1.22 -5.23
N ILE A 617 -24.75 0.35 -4.96
CA ILE A 617 -24.52 -0.94 -4.33
C ILE A 617 -24.49 -2.00 -5.45
N ASP A 618 -23.29 -2.48 -5.79
CA ASP A 618 -23.05 -3.43 -6.88
C ASP A 618 -22.51 -4.76 -6.33
N PRO A 619 -22.95 -5.92 -6.85
CA PRO A 619 -22.51 -7.23 -6.34
C PRO A 619 -21.00 -7.46 -6.43
N ARG A 620 -20.31 -6.78 -7.36
CA ARG A 620 -18.85 -6.88 -7.53
C ARG A 620 -18.09 -5.93 -6.62
N GLN A 621 -18.74 -4.86 -6.15
CA GLN A 621 -18.13 -3.82 -5.32
C GLN A 621 -18.45 -4.00 -3.84
N ASN A 622 -19.73 -4.14 -3.49
CA ASN A 622 -20.25 -4.07 -2.12
C ASN A 622 -20.17 -5.42 -1.42
N VAL A 623 -18.95 -5.90 -1.26
CA VAL A 623 -18.58 -7.16 -0.60
C VAL A 623 -17.54 -6.91 0.49
N LYS A 624 -17.48 -7.79 1.50
CA LYS A 624 -16.51 -7.66 2.61
C LYS A 624 -15.06 -7.63 2.13
N ALA A 625 -14.76 -8.44 1.11
CA ALA A 625 -13.52 -8.43 0.34
C ALA A 625 -13.02 -7.04 -0.07
N ASN A 626 -13.93 -6.12 -0.40
CA ASN A 626 -13.60 -4.75 -0.82
C ASN A 626 -13.70 -3.72 0.32
N GLY A 627 -13.81 -4.18 1.57
CA GLY A 627 -13.88 -3.35 2.78
C GLY A 627 -15.26 -2.84 3.15
N TYR A 628 -16.32 -3.25 2.44
CA TYR A 628 -17.71 -2.87 2.76
C TYR A 628 -18.25 -3.71 3.92
N GLY A 629 -19.14 -3.14 4.73
CA GLY A 629 -19.84 -3.86 5.81
C GLY A 629 -18.96 -4.20 7.02
N ALA A 630 -17.77 -3.62 7.15
CA ALA A 630 -16.88 -3.80 8.30
C ALA A 630 -17.44 -3.12 9.55
N GLU A 631 -17.32 -3.78 10.70
CA GLU A 631 -17.74 -3.24 12.00
C GLU A 631 -16.70 -2.23 12.54
N ASN A 632 -17.11 -1.37 13.49
CA ASN A 632 -16.21 -0.35 14.05
C ASN A 632 -14.97 -0.94 14.75
N GLU A 633 -15.05 -2.18 15.25
CA GLU A 633 -13.93 -2.90 15.86
C GLU A 633 -12.89 -3.36 14.83
N GLU A 634 -13.25 -3.43 13.54
CA GLU A 634 -12.36 -3.81 12.43
C GLU A 634 -11.61 -2.61 11.84
N LYS A 635 -11.68 -1.44 12.50
CA LYS A 635 -10.94 -0.25 12.10
C LYS A 635 -9.44 -0.55 12.10
N ASN A 636 -8.75 -0.24 11.00
CA ASN A 636 -7.35 -0.55 10.69
C ASN A 636 -7.04 -2.00 10.31
N SER A 637 -8.05 -2.85 10.06
CA SER A 637 -7.83 -4.21 9.53
C SER A 637 -7.25 -4.22 8.11
N SER A 638 -7.61 -3.24 7.27
CA SER A 638 -7.06 -3.09 5.92
C SER A 638 -7.16 -1.64 5.42
N ARG A 639 -6.40 -1.32 4.35
CA ARG A 639 -6.50 -0.03 3.65
C ARG A 639 -7.92 0.26 3.16
N LEU A 640 -8.59 -0.75 2.60
CA LEU A 640 -9.93 -0.60 2.03
C LEU A 640 -10.98 -0.32 3.11
N VAL A 641 -10.93 -1.05 4.24
CA VAL A 641 -11.80 -0.80 5.40
C VAL A 641 -11.58 0.60 5.97
N ASN A 642 -10.32 1.03 6.10
CA ASN A 642 -10.01 2.38 6.54
C ASN A 642 -10.55 3.46 5.60
N TYR A 643 -10.39 3.26 4.29
CA TYR A 643 -10.92 4.17 3.29
C TYR A 643 -12.45 4.28 3.35
N ARG A 644 -13.15 3.15 3.47
CA ARG A 644 -14.61 3.12 3.66
C ARG A 644 -15.04 3.83 4.94
N HIS A 645 -14.32 3.62 6.04
CA HIS A 645 -14.63 4.28 7.32
C HIS A 645 -14.56 5.81 7.24
N ILE A 646 -13.65 6.37 6.44
CA ILE A 646 -13.58 7.83 6.20
C ILE A 646 -14.88 8.34 5.58
N TRP A 647 -15.35 7.69 4.50
CA TRP A 647 -16.56 8.11 3.79
C TRP A 647 -17.84 7.84 4.59
N ASN A 648 -17.89 6.72 5.31
CA ASN A 648 -18.97 6.40 6.25
C ASN A 648 -19.08 7.44 7.36
N GLY A 649 -17.94 7.86 7.93
CA GLY A 649 -17.90 8.95 8.90
C GLY A 649 -18.34 10.29 8.30
N PHE A 650 -17.82 10.65 7.13
CA PHE A 650 -18.14 11.90 6.44
C PHE A 650 -19.63 12.05 6.12
N TYR A 651 -20.25 10.98 5.59
CA TYR A 651 -21.67 10.99 5.29
C TYR A 651 -22.55 10.60 6.49
N GLU A 652 -21.98 10.29 7.66
CA GLU A 652 -22.70 9.76 8.82
C GLU A 652 -23.60 8.56 8.41
N ASN A 653 -23.03 7.58 7.71
CA ASN A 653 -23.72 6.41 7.20
C ASN A 653 -22.89 5.13 7.38
N SER A 654 -23.54 3.97 7.29
CA SER A 654 -22.86 2.67 7.21
C SER A 654 -22.89 2.14 5.78
N ASP A 655 -21.88 1.37 5.42
CA ASP A 655 -21.87 0.59 4.19
C ASP A 655 -22.89 -0.56 4.25
N TYR A 656 -23.44 -0.89 3.09
CA TYR A 656 -24.31 -2.03 2.90
C TYR A 656 -23.65 -3.04 1.96
N LEU A 657 -23.68 -4.31 2.36
CA LEU A 657 -23.34 -5.41 1.46
C LEU A 657 -24.48 -5.61 0.46
N TYR A 658 -24.14 -5.98 -0.77
CA TYR A 658 -25.14 -6.19 -1.81
C TYR A 658 -26.16 -7.27 -1.42
N GLU A 659 -25.70 -8.40 -0.88
CA GLU A 659 -26.56 -9.51 -0.43
C GLU A 659 -27.54 -9.14 0.70
N GLN A 660 -27.27 -8.05 1.41
CA GLN A 660 -28.09 -7.54 2.52
C GLN A 660 -29.03 -6.42 2.07
N SER A 661 -28.92 -5.98 0.82
CA SER A 661 -29.64 -4.82 0.29
C SER A 661 -30.82 -5.28 -0.55
N THR A 662 -32.03 -5.04 -0.06
CA THR A 662 -33.27 -5.36 -0.79
C THR A 662 -33.84 -4.09 -1.40
N LYS A 663 -34.13 -4.11 -2.70
CA LYS A 663 -34.86 -3.02 -3.37
C LYS A 663 -36.23 -2.84 -2.72
N ASP A 664 -36.47 -1.67 -2.15
CA ASP A 664 -37.72 -1.32 -1.47
C ASP A 664 -38.39 -0.09 -2.09
N GLU A 665 -37.77 0.49 -3.12
CA GLU A 665 -38.16 1.74 -3.78
C GLU A 665 -38.31 2.94 -2.83
N LYS A 666 -37.77 2.83 -1.61
CA LYS A 666 -37.71 3.89 -0.59
C LYS A 666 -36.29 4.36 -0.42
N ARG A 667 -35.43 3.55 0.21
CA ARG A 667 -33.99 3.82 0.30
C ARG A 667 -33.28 3.22 -0.89
N PHE A 668 -33.62 1.99 -1.25
CA PHE A 668 -32.91 1.21 -2.25
C PHE A 668 -33.79 1.09 -3.49
N GLY A 669 -33.41 1.81 -4.54
CA GLY A 669 -34.12 1.79 -5.83
C GLY A 669 -33.29 1.17 -6.94
N GLU A 670 -33.86 1.12 -8.14
CA GLU A 670 -33.22 0.55 -9.31
C GLU A 670 -32.31 1.54 -10.06
N THR A 671 -31.21 1.03 -10.62
CA THR A 671 -30.39 1.73 -11.62
C THR A 671 -30.81 1.38 -13.05
N PHE A 672 -30.58 2.26 -14.01
CA PHE A 672 -30.70 1.96 -15.44
C PHE A 672 -29.81 0.77 -15.81
N SER A 673 -30.39 -0.25 -16.44
CA SER A 673 -29.60 -1.34 -17.01
C SER A 673 -28.77 -0.82 -18.19
N ARG A 674 -27.45 -0.67 -17.99
CA ARG A 674 -26.50 -0.27 -19.04
C ARG A 674 -25.94 -1.48 -19.82
N SER A 675 -26.27 -2.72 -19.43
CA SER A 675 -25.87 -3.96 -20.10
C SER A 675 -26.80 -5.13 -19.74
N SER A 676 -27.09 -6.01 -20.70
CA SER A 676 -27.92 -7.22 -20.51
C SER A 676 -27.23 -8.37 -19.77
N THR A 677 -26.01 -8.18 -19.28
CA THR A 677 -25.14 -9.25 -18.74
C THR A 677 -24.77 -9.11 -17.26
N THR A 678 -25.23 -8.06 -16.57
CA THR A 678 -24.95 -7.85 -15.14
C THR A 678 -26.25 -7.89 -14.34
N GLU A 679 -26.23 -8.55 -13.18
CA GLU A 679 -27.27 -8.36 -12.16
C GLU A 679 -27.47 -6.87 -11.90
N SER A 680 -28.71 -6.43 -11.71
CA SER A 680 -29.05 -5.02 -11.56
C SER A 680 -28.46 -4.46 -10.27
N SER A 681 -27.53 -3.50 -10.37
CA SER A 681 -27.04 -2.73 -9.23
C SER A 681 -28.20 -1.97 -8.54
N ILE A 682 -28.00 -1.60 -7.28
CA ILE A 682 -28.98 -0.91 -6.43
C ILE A 682 -28.52 0.53 -6.22
N PHE A 683 -29.45 1.48 -6.28
CA PHE A 683 -29.21 2.90 -6.03
C PHE A 683 -29.65 3.29 -4.62
N ASP A 684 -28.74 3.84 -3.80
CA ASP A 684 -29.07 4.34 -2.44
C ASP A 684 -29.53 5.81 -2.50
N ASN A 685 -30.84 6.00 -2.38
CA ASN A 685 -31.52 7.29 -2.41
C ASN A 685 -31.08 8.21 -1.25
N VAL A 686 -30.76 7.64 -0.08
CA VAL A 686 -30.35 8.40 1.10
C VAL A 686 -28.92 8.90 0.92
N MET A 687 -28.03 8.09 0.36
CA MET A 687 -26.66 8.54 0.05
C MET A 687 -26.63 9.62 -1.02
N MET A 688 -27.44 9.49 -2.08
CA MET A 688 -27.56 10.54 -3.08
C MET A 688 -28.10 11.85 -2.49
N LYS A 689 -29.10 11.77 -1.61
CA LYS A 689 -29.63 12.93 -0.87
C LYS A 689 -28.54 13.63 -0.05
N LYS A 690 -27.71 12.86 0.68
CA LYS A 690 -26.60 13.41 1.46
C LYS A 690 -25.57 14.11 0.57
N ARG A 691 -25.21 13.50 -0.56
CA ARG A 691 -24.31 14.10 -1.57
C ARG A 691 -24.85 15.42 -2.13
N TYR A 692 -26.15 15.50 -2.43
CA TYR A 692 -26.78 16.73 -2.92
C TYR A 692 -26.87 17.82 -1.84
N SER A 693 -27.18 17.45 -0.59
CA SER A 693 -27.37 18.39 0.52
C SER A 693 -26.17 19.33 0.68
N LEU A 694 -24.95 18.78 0.62
CA LEU A 694 -23.71 19.55 0.75
C LEU A 694 -23.54 20.60 -0.35
N THR A 695 -23.90 20.25 -1.60
CA THR A 695 -23.78 21.16 -2.75
C THR A 695 -24.86 22.26 -2.71
N PHE A 696 -26.08 21.91 -2.30
CA PHE A 696 -27.18 22.88 -2.20
C PHE A 696 -26.96 23.87 -1.06
N ASP A 697 -26.47 23.40 0.09
CA ASP A 697 -26.10 24.28 1.20
C ASP A 697 -25.02 25.26 0.78
N THR A 698 -24.00 24.78 0.07
CA THR A 698 -22.92 25.63 -0.45
C THR A 698 -23.47 26.69 -1.41
N LEU A 699 -24.34 26.33 -2.35
CA LEU A 699 -24.97 27.27 -3.28
C LEU A 699 -25.80 28.33 -2.53
N LEU A 700 -26.66 27.91 -1.61
CA LEU A 700 -27.56 28.81 -0.88
C LEU A 700 -26.80 29.78 0.02
N VAL A 701 -25.80 29.28 0.77
CA VAL A 701 -25.00 30.10 1.68
C VAL A 701 -24.09 31.09 0.92
N GLU A 702 -23.47 30.67 -0.18
CA GLU A 702 -22.70 31.58 -1.04
C GLU A 702 -23.60 32.63 -1.69
N SER A 703 -24.79 32.23 -2.17
CA SER A 703 -25.76 33.15 -2.78
C SER A 703 -26.23 34.22 -1.80
N GLU A 704 -26.58 33.80 -0.59
CA GLU A 704 -26.93 34.69 0.53
C GLU A 704 -25.77 35.67 0.82
N ALA A 705 -24.54 35.18 0.90
CA ALA A 705 -23.37 36.01 1.19
C ALA A 705 -23.13 37.08 0.11
N ARG A 706 -23.20 36.70 -1.17
CA ARG A 706 -23.03 37.63 -2.31
C ARG A 706 -24.12 38.69 -2.37
N ALA A 707 -25.37 38.29 -2.20
CA ALA A 707 -26.51 39.20 -2.23
C ALA A 707 -26.48 40.17 -1.04
N ARG A 708 -26.15 39.68 0.16
CA ARG A 708 -25.93 40.49 1.36
C ARG A 708 -24.82 41.52 1.19
N GLN A 709 -23.68 41.12 0.61
CA GLN A 709 -22.56 42.03 0.35
C GLN A 709 -22.97 43.22 -0.52
N LEU A 710 -23.91 43.01 -1.45
CA LEU A 710 -24.43 44.05 -2.33
C LEU A 710 -25.72 44.71 -1.82
N SER A 711 -26.23 44.33 -0.65
CA SER A 711 -27.53 44.76 -0.12
C SER A 711 -28.68 44.55 -1.12
N LYS A 712 -28.67 43.40 -1.82
CA LYS A 712 -29.67 43.00 -2.81
C LYS A 712 -30.36 41.70 -2.40
N GLN A 713 -31.45 41.37 -3.08
CA GLN A 713 -32.04 40.03 -3.08
C GLN A 713 -31.46 39.21 -4.24
N ALA A 714 -31.16 37.94 -4.01
CA ALA A 714 -30.69 37.01 -5.03
C ALA A 714 -31.85 36.44 -5.85
N TYR A 715 -31.62 36.31 -7.15
CA TYR A 715 -32.39 35.46 -8.05
C TYR A 715 -31.50 34.30 -8.46
N ILE A 716 -31.74 33.11 -7.91
CA ILE A 716 -30.89 31.94 -8.15
C ILE A 716 -31.47 31.11 -9.29
N HIS A 717 -30.72 30.95 -10.37
CA HIS A 717 -31.00 30.03 -11.46
C HIS A 717 -30.35 28.67 -11.19
N VAL A 718 -31.18 27.63 -11.06
CA VAL A 718 -30.79 26.27 -10.72
C VAL A 718 -31.01 25.33 -11.90
N VAL A 719 -29.97 24.59 -12.26
CA VAL A 719 -30.01 23.51 -13.25
C VAL A 719 -29.70 22.16 -12.60
N GLY A 720 -30.05 21.08 -13.29
CA GLY A 720 -29.75 19.73 -12.82
C GLY A 720 -28.27 19.36 -12.90
N ILE A 721 -27.56 19.40 -11.77
CA ILE A 721 -26.18 18.89 -11.66
C ILE A 721 -26.17 17.35 -11.59
N GLY A 722 -25.41 16.69 -12.47
CA GLY A 722 -25.37 15.22 -12.56
C GLY A 722 -26.67 14.55 -13.03
N LEU A 723 -27.65 15.32 -13.52
CA LEU A 723 -28.94 14.81 -14.02
C LEU A 723 -28.99 14.60 -15.55
N GLY A 724 -27.90 14.91 -16.25
CA GLY A 724 -27.72 14.67 -17.68
C GLY A 724 -27.22 13.24 -17.97
N VAL A 725 -26.16 13.12 -18.77
CA VAL A 725 -25.54 11.83 -19.12
C VAL A 725 -24.99 11.04 -17.92
N TRP A 726 -24.81 11.70 -16.77
CA TRP A 726 -24.40 11.08 -15.51
C TRP A 726 -25.55 10.48 -14.71
N LYS A 727 -26.81 10.72 -15.08
CA LYS A 727 -27.97 10.10 -14.42
C LYS A 727 -27.93 8.59 -14.57
N VAL A 728 -28.16 7.86 -13.49
CA VAL A 728 -28.17 6.38 -13.48
C VAL A 728 -29.43 5.77 -12.86
N ALA A 729 -30.36 6.58 -12.35
CA ALA A 729 -31.61 6.10 -11.78
C ALA A 729 -32.75 7.09 -12.02
N ASP A 730 -33.97 6.63 -12.27
CA ASP A 730 -35.12 7.49 -12.60
C ASP A 730 -35.47 8.47 -11.49
N GLN A 731 -35.43 7.98 -10.25
CA GLN A 731 -35.73 8.71 -9.02
C GLN A 731 -34.71 9.80 -8.68
N GLN A 732 -33.53 9.84 -9.32
CA GLN A 732 -32.47 10.81 -9.02
C GLN A 732 -32.93 12.27 -9.16
N THR A 733 -33.77 12.59 -10.15
CA THR A 733 -34.35 13.93 -10.34
C THR A 733 -35.32 14.29 -9.21
N LYS A 734 -36.11 13.32 -8.73
CA LYS A 734 -37.03 13.52 -7.60
C LYS A 734 -36.27 13.76 -6.31
N ILE A 735 -35.22 12.99 -6.07
CA ILE A 735 -34.33 13.15 -4.91
C ILE A 735 -33.66 14.52 -4.93
N PHE A 736 -33.25 15.02 -6.10
CA PHE A 736 -32.70 16.37 -6.25
C PHE A 736 -33.70 17.42 -5.73
N LEU A 737 -34.92 17.44 -6.26
CA LEU A 737 -35.94 18.45 -5.92
C LEU A 737 -36.37 18.34 -4.45
N GLU A 738 -36.55 17.11 -3.96
CA GLU A 738 -36.87 16.82 -2.56
C GLU A 738 -35.78 17.33 -1.62
N THR A 739 -34.51 17.02 -1.94
CA THR A 739 -33.37 17.44 -1.13
C THR A 739 -33.24 18.96 -1.12
N PHE A 740 -33.36 19.61 -2.28
CA PHE A 740 -33.29 21.07 -2.35
C PHE A 740 -34.40 21.73 -1.53
N THR A 741 -35.63 21.21 -1.62
CA THR A 741 -36.78 21.68 -0.84
C THR A 741 -36.50 21.58 0.67
N GLN A 742 -35.96 20.46 1.13
CA GLN A 742 -35.63 20.25 2.53
C GLN A 742 -34.51 21.18 3.01
N ARG A 743 -33.46 21.37 2.21
CA ARG A 743 -32.36 22.28 2.55
C ARG A 743 -32.80 23.74 2.55
N LEU A 744 -33.59 24.15 1.56
CA LEU A 744 -34.17 25.49 1.49
C LEU A 744 -35.01 25.79 2.73
N LYS A 745 -35.90 24.88 3.14
CA LYS A 745 -36.69 25.02 4.38
C LYS A 745 -35.83 25.08 5.63
N TYR A 746 -34.84 24.20 5.73
CA TYR A 746 -33.98 24.11 6.90
C TYR A 746 -33.15 25.39 7.09
N LEU A 747 -32.68 25.98 6.00
CA LEU A 747 -31.88 27.20 6.00
C LEU A 747 -32.72 28.48 5.95
N LEU A 748 -34.00 28.40 5.61
CA LEU A 748 -34.91 29.53 5.38
C LEU A 748 -34.80 30.66 6.42
N PRO A 749 -34.67 30.41 7.75
CA PRO A 749 -34.54 31.49 8.74
C PRO A 749 -33.29 32.38 8.56
N GLN A 750 -32.28 31.88 7.83
CA GLN A 750 -30.97 32.51 7.64
C GLN A 750 -30.79 33.10 6.24
N LEU A 751 -31.68 32.77 5.30
CA LEU A 751 -31.60 33.14 3.88
C LEU A 751 -32.39 34.43 3.59
N ASN A 752 -32.04 35.53 4.26
CA ASN A 752 -32.79 36.80 4.21
C ASN A 752 -32.49 37.67 2.97
N HIS A 753 -31.53 37.27 2.15
CA HIS A 753 -31.13 37.95 0.92
C HIS A 753 -31.36 37.07 -0.32
N ILE A 754 -32.23 36.05 -0.23
CA ILE A 754 -32.62 35.23 -1.37
C ILE A 754 -34.09 35.48 -1.68
N GLY A 755 -34.38 36.22 -2.74
CA GLY A 755 -35.77 36.51 -3.13
C GLY A 755 -36.39 35.40 -3.96
N VAL A 756 -35.61 34.77 -4.86
CA VAL A 756 -36.11 33.79 -5.83
C VAL A 756 -35.16 32.61 -6.00
N VAL A 757 -35.71 31.40 -6.08
CA VAL A 757 -35.04 30.20 -6.59
C VAL A 757 -35.81 29.64 -7.80
N HIS A 758 -35.19 29.67 -8.97
CA HIS A 758 -35.78 29.22 -10.24
C HIS A 758 -35.12 27.92 -10.69
N PHE A 759 -35.88 26.82 -10.65
CA PHE A 759 -35.50 25.51 -11.16
C PHE A 759 -35.81 25.40 -12.65
N SER A 760 -34.78 25.49 -13.49
CA SER A 760 -34.95 25.46 -14.94
C SER A 760 -34.72 24.09 -15.54
N TRP A 761 -35.58 23.71 -16.49
CA TRP A 761 -35.46 22.46 -17.29
C TRP A 761 -35.69 21.15 -16.52
N PHE A 762 -36.47 21.18 -15.43
CA PHE A 762 -36.86 19.96 -14.69
C PHE A 762 -38.14 19.28 -15.21
N HIS A 763 -38.84 19.90 -16.17
CA HIS A 763 -40.05 19.35 -16.83
C HIS A 763 -41.20 18.98 -15.87
N LEU A 764 -41.30 19.68 -14.74
CA LEU A 764 -42.36 19.56 -13.74
C LEU A 764 -42.83 20.97 -13.36
N SER A 765 -44.10 21.13 -13.00
CA SER A 765 -44.65 22.39 -12.45
C SER A 765 -44.72 22.40 -10.93
N GLU A 766 -44.61 21.23 -10.28
CA GLU A 766 -44.58 21.09 -8.83
C GLU A 766 -43.88 19.79 -8.38
N TRP A 767 -43.29 19.82 -7.18
CA TRP A 767 -42.80 18.67 -6.43
C TRP A 767 -42.90 18.96 -4.93
N GLY A 768 -43.87 18.35 -4.25
CA GLY A 768 -44.14 18.64 -2.83
C GLY A 768 -44.53 20.10 -2.62
N ASP A 769 -43.75 20.82 -1.81
CA ASP A 769 -43.96 22.25 -1.54
C ASP A 769 -43.26 23.17 -2.56
N LEU A 770 -42.42 22.59 -3.43
CA LEU A 770 -41.81 23.32 -4.54
C LEU A 770 -42.85 23.45 -5.65
N ARG A 771 -43.30 24.68 -5.96
CA ARG A 771 -44.34 24.93 -6.97
C ARG A 771 -43.96 26.10 -7.85
N ASP A 772 -44.33 26.03 -9.12
CA ASP A 772 -44.19 27.18 -10.00
C ASP A 772 -45.05 28.34 -9.48
N ASN A 773 -44.43 29.52 -9.36
CA ASN A 773 -45.02 30.70 -8.71
C ASN A 773 -45.44 30.46 -7.24
N GLY A 774 -44.80 29.51 -6.54
CA GLY A 774 -44.99 29.24 -5.12
C GLY A 774 -44.08 30.09 -4.23
N THR A 775 -44.39 30.17 -2.92
CA THR A 775 -43.57 30.90 -1.94
C THR A 775 -43.35 30.07 -0.67
N PHE A 776 -42.09 29.97 -0.25
CA PHE A 776 -41.71 29.46 1.07
C PHE A 776 -41.80 30.60 2.07
N LEU A 777 -42.88 30.64 2.86
CA LEU A 777 -43.15 31.71 3.81
C LEU A 777 -42.14 31.68 4.97
N SER A 778 -41.68 32.88 5.36
CA SER A 778 -40.77 33.07 6.49
C SER A 778 -41.04 34.40 7.17
N GLU A 779 -41.27 34.38 8.47
CA GLU A 779 -41.53 35.58 9.28
C GLU A 779 -40.30 36.48 9.40
N THR A 780 -39.09 35.92 9.22
CA THR A 780 -37.83 36.66 9.31
C THR A 780 -37.38 37.26 7.98
N HIS A 781 -37.97 36.80 6.86
CA HIS A 781 -37.55 37.21 5.52
C HIS A 781 -38.12 38.60 5.17
N PRO A 782 -37.31 39.55 4.66
CA PRO A 782 -37.76 40.92 4.37
C PRO A 782 -38.86 41.01 3.30
N GLN A 783 -39.01 39.98 2.47
CA GLN A 783 -40.08 39.87 1.45
C GLN A 783 -41.20 38.88 1.85
N GLY A 784 -41.25 38.45 3.12
CA GLY A 784 -42.23 37.50 3.64
C GLY A 784 -41.98 36.03 3.26
N GLY A 785 -41.01 35.77 2.39
CA GLY A 785 -40.56 34.43 2.01
C GLY A 785 -39.69 34.40 0.76
N ILE A 786 -39.37 33.20 0.29
CA ILE A 786 -38.60 32.96 -0.94
C ILE A 786 -39.54 32.44 -2.02
N LYS A 787 -39.57 33.11 -3.18
CA LYS A 787 -40.39 32.69 -4.32
C LYS A 787 -39.69 31.57 -5.10
N THR A 788 -40.48 30.67 -5.66
CA THR A 788 -39.98 29.55 -6.47
C THR A 788 -40.64 29.49 -7.83
N TYR A 789 -39.84 29.12 -8.83
CA TYR A 789 -40.29 28.91 -10.21
C TYR A 789 -39.80 27.56 -10.70
N LEU A 790 -40.66 26.85 -11.43
CA LEU A 790 -40.35 25.58 -12.07
C LEU A 790 -40.78 25.69 -13.53
N SER A 791 -39.95 26.39 -14.31
CA SER A 791 -40.27 26.70 -15.70
C SER A 791 -39.01 26.69 -16.58
N LYS A 792 -39.17 26.92 -17.87
CA LYS A 792 -38.01 27.03 -18.78
C LYS A 792 -37.55 28.48 -18.81
N ARG A 793 -36.30 28.71 -18.40
CA ARG A 793 -35.62 30.00 -18.46
C ARG A 793 -34.16 29.76 -18.82
N ASN A 794 -33.63 30.53 -19.77
CA ASN A 794 -32.18 30.51 -20.01
C ASN A 794 -31.46 31.24 -18.85
N PRO A 795 -30.20 30.87 -18.54
CA PRO A 795 -29.53 31.32 -17.32
C PRO A 795 -29.42 32.85 -17.19
N ASN A 796 -29.13 33.55 -18.29
CA ASN A 796 -28.77 34.96 -18.29
C ASN A 796 -29.89 35.86 -18.81
N GLU A 797 -31.08 35.32 -19.09
CA GLU A 797 -32.26 36.09 -19.55
C GLU A 797 -32.57 37.28 -18.65
N LYS A 798 -33.03 38.38 -19.23
CA LYS A 798 -33.41 39.57 -18.46
C LYS A 798 -34.44 39.22 -17.41
N LEU A 799 -34.25 39.71 -16.19
CA LEU A 799 -35.24 39.57 -15.14
C LEU A 799 -36.39 40.53 -15.43
N THR A 800 -37.62 39.99 -15.55
CA THR A 800 -38.82 40.76 -15.89
C THR A 800 -39.80 40.85 -14.72
N GLY A 801 -40.47 41.99 -14.57
CA GLY A 801 -41.47 42.25 -13.54
C GLY A 801 -40.92 43.05 -12.36
N ASN A 802 -41.77 43.88 -11.74
CA ASN A 802 -41.39 44.82 -10.68
C ASN A 802 -40.75 44.14 -9.46
N GLU A 803 -41.09 42.87 -9.20
CA GLU A 803 -40.54 42.08 -8.08
C GLU A 803 -39.09 41.64 -8.31
N ALA A 804 -38.64 41.56 -9.57
CA ALA A 804 -37.28 41.11 -9.93
C ALA A 804 -36.34 42.28 -10.27
N GLU A 805 -36.87 43.51 -10.34
CA GLU A 805 -36.10 44.72 -10.56
C GLU A 805 -35.10 44.92 -9.40
N ASN A 806 -33.82 45.11 -9.73
CA ASN A 806 -32.70 45.26 -8.78
C ASN A 806 -32.25 43.98 -8.02
N MET A 807 -32.69 42.78 -8.42
CA MET A 807 -32.12 41.52 -7.89
C MET A 807 -30.71 41.24 -8.43
N LEU A 808 -29.90 40.51 -7.65
CA LEU A 808 -28.63 39.93 -8.10
C LEU A 808 -28.91 38.57 -8.75
N LEU A 809 -28.70 38.46 -10.06
CA LEU A 809 -28.79 37.17 -10.75
C LEU A 809 -27.58 36.29 -10.39
N ILE A 810 -27.87 35.09 -9.89
CA ILE A 810 -26.89 34.06 -9.57
C ILE A 810 -27.19 32.83 -10.43
N VAL A 811 -26.23 32.45 -11.27
CA VAL A 811 -26.35 31.34 -12.21
C VAL A 811 -25.51 30.18 -11.73
N SER A 812 -26.15 29.04 -11.47
CA SER A 812 -25.43 27.78 -11.29
C SER A 812 -25.21 27.07 -12.62
N TYR A 813 -24.06 26.43 -12.79
CA TYR A 813 -23.82 25.53 -13.92
C TYR A 813 -23.23 24.20 -13.45
N ALA A 814 -23.53 23.14 -14.19
CA ALA A 814 -22.98 21.80 -13.96
C ALA A 814 -21.56 21.71 -14.50
N TRP A 815 -20.63 21.29 -13.65
CA TRP A 815 -19.19 21.14 -13.94
C TRP A 815 -18.68 19.73 -13.60
N ASP A 816 -17.44 19.39 -14.00
CA ASP A 816 -16.76 18.11 -13.77
C ASP A 816 -15.60 18.26 -12.75
N GLY A 817 -15.46 17.27 -11.86
CA GLY A 817 -14.44 17.26 -10.81
C GLY A 817 -12.99 17.15 -11.28
N ASN A 818 -12.77 16.80 -12.56
CA ASN A 818 -11.46 16.64 -13.17
C ASN A 818 -11.32 17.37 -14.52
N ALA A 819 -12.10 18.42 -14.76
CA ALA A 819 -11.95 19.29 -15.92
C ALA A 819 -11.71 20.75 -15.53
N LEU A 820 -11.13 21.53 -16.44
CA LEU A 820 -11.15 23.00 -16.35
C LEU A 820 -12.56 23.53 -16.64
N PRO A 821 -12.89 24.77 -16.22
CA PRO A 821 -14.19 25.38 -16.52
C PRO A 821 -14.46 25.37 -18.02
N GLY A 822 -15.64 24.87 -18.40
CA GLY A 822 -16.06 24.76 -19.80
C GLY A 822 -15.83 23.40 -20.45
N ASN A 823 -14.97 22.53 -19.89
CA ASN A 823 -14.75 21.13 -20.28
C ASN A 823 -14.70 20.89 -21.82
N GLU A 824 -15.82 20.51 -22.45
CA GLU A 824 -16.02 20.36 -23.91
C GLU A 824 -15.62 21.60 -24.72
N PHE A 825 -15.70 22.79 -24.14
CA PHE A 825 -15.29 24.07 -24.73
C PHE A 825 -13.86 24.00 -25.28
N TRP A 826 -12.96 23.35 -24.54
CA TRP A 826 -11.55 23.20 -24.91
C TRP A 826 -11.31 22.22 -26.06
N LEU A 827 -12.34 21.46 -26.46
CA LEU A 827 -12.37 20.65 -27.67
C LEU A 827 -13.12 21.34 -28.83
N ALA A 828 -13.44 22.62 -28.70
CA ALA A 828 -14.26 23.40 -29.63
C ALA A 828 -15.69 22.85 -29.81
N SER A 829 -16.19 22.09 -28.84
CA SER A 829 -17.60 21.68 -28.77
C SER A 829 -18.36 22.72 -27.95
N LEU A 830 -18.93 23.71 -28.64
CA LEU A 830 -19.47 24.94 -28.05
C LEU A 830 -20.97 24.87 -27.68
N ASP A 831 -21.61 23.72 -27.84
CA ASP A 831 -23.02 23.50 -27.52
C ASP A 831 -23.29 22.08 -26.96
N GLY A 832 -24.56 21.77 -26.68
CA GLY A 832 -25.00 20.42 -26.28
C GLY A 832 -25.00 20.12 -24.78
N SER A 833 -24.06 20.67 -24.01
CA SER A 833 -23.99 20.54 -22.55
C SER A 833 -23.89 21.91 -21.83
N ASN A 834 -23.97 21.90 -20.50
CA ASN A 834 -24.03 23.13 -19.72
C ASN A 834 -22.65 23.78 -19.51
N ASP A 835 -21.58 22.98 -19.43
CA ASP A 835 -20.20 23.44 -19.36
C ASP A 835 -19.82 24.41 -20.52
N PRO A 836 -19.84 23.99 -21.81
CA PRO A 836 -19.45 24.84 -22.91
C PRO A 836 -20.40 26.01 -23.13
N SER A 837 -21.70 25.82 -22.91
CA SER A 837 -22.67 26.91 -23.03
C SER A 837 -22.49 28.00 -21.98
N THR A 838 -22.06 27.65 -20.76
CA THR A 838 -21.70 28.64 -19.73
C THR A 838 -20.40 29.35 -20.08
N ALA A 839 -19.37 28.62 -20.51
CA ALA A 839 -18.12 29.21 -20.98
C ALA A 839 -18.33 30.17 -22.18
N CYS A 840 -19.27 29.87 -23.05
CA CYS A 840 -19.60 30.70 -24.21
C CYS A 840 -20.52 31.90 -23.89
N SER A 841 -21.16 31.93 -22.72
CA SER A 841 -22.10 32.99 -22.36
C SER A 841 -21.61 33.89 -21.22
N THR A 842 -20.42 33.61 -20.69
CA THR A 842 -19.82 34.25 -19.51
C THR A 842 -18.29 34.31 -19.68
N LEU A 843 -17.55 34.79 -18.68
CA LEU A 843 -16.08 34.81 -18.67
C LEU A 843 -15.44 33.68 -17.82
N VAL A 844 -16.17 32.61 -17.49
CA VAL A 844 -15.67 31.57 -16.56
C VAL A 844 -14.45 30.80 -17.07
N SER A 845 -14.24 30.70 -18.39
CA SER A 845 -13.05 30.06 -18.98
C SER A 845 -11.74 30.73 -18.58
N GLU A 846 -11.79 32.01 -18.17
CA GLU A 846 -10.68 32.78 -17.63
C GLU A 846 -10.82 33.00 -16.12
N LEU A 847 -12.00 33.45 -15.67
CA LEU A 847 -12.21 33.85 -14.27
C LEU A 847 -12.16 32.68 -13.28
N HIS A 848 -12.64 31.49 -13.68
CA HIS A 848 -12.64 30.28 -12.84
C HIS A 848 -11.43 29.39 -13.10
N ASN A 849 -10.56 29.77 -14.04
CA ASN A 849 -9.44 28.94 -14.46
C ASN A 849 -8.21 29.20 -13.58
N PRO A 850 -7.73 28.20 -12.80
CA PRO A 850 -6.62 28.38 -11.86
C PRO A 850 -5.25 28.58 -12.54
N HIS A 851 -5.17 28.43 -13.86
CA HIS A 851 -3.96 28.72 -14.64
C HIS A 851 -3.95 30.12 -15.25
N ILE A 852 -5.10 30.83 -15.22
CA ILE A 852 -5.24 32.19 -15.73
C ILE A 852 -5.46 33.15 -14.56
N ASN A 853 -6.41 32.84 -13.67
CA ASN A 853 -6.68 33.58 -12.45
C ASN A 853 -6.00 32.91 -11.24
N ASP A 854 -4.69 32.68 -11.35
CA ASP A 854 -3.89 31.90 -10.40
C ASP A 854 -3.76 32.55 -9.00
N ALA A 855 -3.89 33.87 -8.92
CA ALA A 855 -3.87 34.60 -7.65
C ALA A 855 -5.12 34.33 -6.79
N PHE A 856 -6.30 34.31 -7.41
CA PHE A 856 -7.58 34.27 -6.68
C PHE A 856 -8.29 32.92 -6.74
N VAL A 857 -8.07 32.12 -7.79
CA VAL A 857 -8.51 30.72 -7.88
C VAL A 857 -7.38 29.83 -7.36
N SER A 858 -7.13 29.95 -6.05
CA SER A 858 -6.01 29.28 -5.38
C SER A 858 -6.43 28.68 -4.06
N GLY A 859 -5.74 27.63 -3.62
CA GLY A 859 -6.00 26.99 -2.34
C GLY A 859 -5.73 27.90 -1.14
N ARG A 860 -4.90 28.93 -1.32
CA ARG A 860 -4.65 29.98 -0.31
C ARG A 860 -5.82 30.95 -0.16
N ASN A 861 -6.70 31.04 -1.15
CA ASN A 861 -7.91 31.87 -1.11
C ASN A 861 -9.17 30.99 -0.91
N MET A 862 -9.01 29.81 -0.29
CA MET A 862 -10.13 28.92 -0.02
C MET A 862 -11.06 29.52 1.04
N HIS A 863 -12.37 29.42 0.76
CA HIS A 863 -13.42 29.78 1.69
C HIS A 863 -14.25 28.56 2.08
N VAL A 864 -14.76 28.57 3.30
CA VAL A 864 -15.61 27.53 3.88
C VAL A 864 -17.01 28.08 4.04
N ALA A 865 -17.99 27.44 3.41
CA ALA A 865 -19.40 27.72 3.64
C ALA A 865 -19.84 27.09 4.97
N THR A 866 -20.41 27.91 5.85
CA THR A 866 -20.87 27.49 7.16
C THR A 866 -22.30 27.93 7.37
N LEU A 867 -23.08 27.10 8.07
CA LEU A 867 -24.46 27.43 8.39
C LEU A 867 -24.52 28.66 9.29
N ASP A 868 -23.78 28.65 10.40
CA ASP A 868 -23.90 29.68 11.44
C ASP A 868 -23.22 31.01 11.08
N ASN A 869 -22.25 31.02 10.14
CA ASN A 869 -21.39 32.18 9.92
C ASN A 869 -21.27 32.62 8.45
N GLY A 870 -22.02 32.00 7.54
CA GLY A 870 -21.91 32.28 6.11
C GLY A 870 -20.61 31.73 5.51
N VAL A 871 -20.07 32.44 4.53
CA VAL A 871 -18.83 32.08 3.83
C VAL A 871 -17.64 32.81 4.45
N LEU A 872 -16.64 32.06 4.90
CA LEU A 872 -15.46 32.60 5.58
C LEU A 872 -14.19 32.15 4.90
N HIS A 873 -13.16 32.99 4.87
CA HIS A 873 -11.81 32.55 4.53
C HIS A 873 -11.34 31.49 5.55
N ILE A 874 -10.51 30.53 5.12
CA ILE A 874 -10.08 29.41 5.98
C ILE A 874 -9.42 29.87 7.29
N SER A 875 -8.66 30.98 7.28
CA SER A 875 -8.07 31.55 8.50
C SER A 875 -9.15 31.96 9.51
N ASP A 876 -10.20 32.62 9.03
CA ASP A 876 -11.26 33.18 9.87
C ASP A 876 -12.16 32.07 10.39
N TYR A 877 -12.36 31.02 9.59
CA TYR A 877 -13.04 29.81 10.03
C TYR A 877 -12.28 29.14 11.18
N VAL A 878 -10.98 28.90 11.03
CA VAL A 878 -10.13 28.29 12.07
C VAL A 878 -10.17 29.13 13.34
N GLU A 879 -10.03 30.45 13.22
CA GLU A 879 -10.08 31.38 14.36
C GLU A 879 -11.40 31.25 15.15
N LYS A 880 -12.54 31.03 14.45
CA LYS A 880 -13.85 30.84 15.10
C LYS A 880 -14.01 29.51 15.82
N ILE A 881 -13.32 28.45 15.38
CA ILE A 881 -13.47 27.11 15.96
C ILE A 881 -12.31 26.69 16.86
N LYS A 882 -11.26 27.50 16.96
CA LYS A 882 -10.00 27.19 17.64
C LYS A 882 -10.19 26.73 19.09
N ASP A 883 -11.10 27.36 19.84
CA ASP A 883 -11.38 27.01 21.23
C ASP A 883 -12.09 25.66 21.37
N LYS A 884 -12.90 25.27 20.37
CA LYS A 884 -13.52 23.94 20.30
C LYS A 884 -12.49 22.88 19.89
N LEU A 885 -11.60 23.21 18.94
CA LEU A 885 -10.52 22.34 18.48
C LEU A 885 -9.55 21.99 19.61
N TRP A 886 -9.03 22.99 20.33
CA TRP A 886 -7.99 22.77 21.33
C TRP A 886 -8.48 22.18 22.65
N LYS A 887 -9.78 22.29 22.97
CA LYS A 887 -10.37 21.51 24.07
C LYS A 887 -10.44 20.01 23.77
N ALA A 888 -10.62 19.62 22.51
CA ALA A 888 -10.64 18.20 22.12
C ALA A 888 -9.22 17.57 22.09
N CYS A 889 -8.18 18.37 21.84
CA CYS A 889 -6.78 17.88 21.86
C CYS A 889 -6.25 17.54 23.26
N ASN A 890 -6.87 18.02 24.34
CA ASN A 890 -6.45 17.67 25.72
C ASN A 890 -6.97 16.29 26.19
N HIS A 891 -7.56 15.49 25.30
CA HIS A 891 -8.06 14.14 25.56
C HIS A 891 -7.51 13.08 24.58
N PHE A 892 -6.47 13.41 23.81
CA PHE A 892 -5.76 12.48 22.94
C PHE A 892 -4.30 12.30 23.34
#